data_AF-A0A167CQX1-F1
#
_entry.id   AF-A0A167CQX1-F1
#
_cell.length_a   1.000
_cell.length_b   1.000
_cell.length_c   1.000
_cell.angle_alpha   90.00
_cell.angle_beta   90.00
_cell.angle_gamma   90.00
#
_symmetry.space_group_name_H-M   'P 1'
#
loop_
_entity.id
_entity.type
_entity.pdbx_description
1 polymer ?
#
loop_
_entity_poly.entity_id
_entity_poly.type
_entity_poly.pdbx_seq_one_letter_code
_entity_poly.pdbx_strand_id
1 'polypeptide(L)'
;MGAGKEFRVDVVGPERLIASEGAKSAAKLRTLSSDQAGSDRPTGLTAVHPSGSAVDDGKAEWSPTSWQSHPIKQDVVYDDYSKVEKALEKLESLPPLVHPKEIEDLKSKLRDAAEGRAFVLQGGDCAELFDYCNQDRIEAKLKVLLQMSLVLIWGTKLPIVRIGRIAGQYAKPRSKQTEVVEGYGEIPSFRGDNINGYDPSDRTPDPSRLVSSYFHSAATLNFIRSTLASGFADLHHPFEWDLSHVRKDSIRNRYQQVVDNISEGLQFMSTVGGDNPAWQSIDLFTSHEALLLEYEQSFTRLLRDPTVKSTNGTTDTNSNSTRSSSANSAKKYYNTSAHFVWIGDRTRQLDGAHVEFFRGVANPIGIKVGPSTETDELVAVLDRVDPDFVPGRVTLITRYGADKIKDKLGEQIRAVKKSGHKVVWISDPCHGNTKTSPVSKLKTRYFDDIISEIRLALEIHKDNDSTLNGLHLELTGDPVTECIGGSQDLEDEDLVVRYETFCDPRLSLSQCKYHNLSPVPHTTTKLLLTHHSTGRRIPDRRLLPPGYPEGRLNKVFDKWYTVNKHNFVRPLCLRRLGSAPDPGCSSRSARVITSHLLLRDNCEWPLCLRRLGLRPRPWLLRPRPWLLLSLRSSRHAGSKTKTPAPPAKQEQPECEAEPQSPEATPASESIGSEQNRNYVNSRSTHRGPQ
;
A
#
# COMPACT_ATOMS: atom_id res chain seq x y z
N MET A 1 38.55 -29.17 59.69
CA MET A 1 37.79 -27.96 59.30
C MET A 1 38.16 -27.65 57.86
N GLY A 2 37.25 -27.93 56.92
CA GLY A 2 37.50 -27.67 55.49
C GLY A 2 37.45 -26.17 55.22
N ALA A 3 38.51 -25.63 54.62
CA ALA A 3 38.54 -24.27 54.13
C ALA A 3 37.46 -24.11 53.06
N GLY A 4 36.47 -23.26 53.34
CA GLY A 4 35.42 -22.91 52.38
C GLY A 4 36.07 -22.26 51.16
N LYS A 5 35.97 -22.91 50.00
CA LYS A 5 36.26 -22.26 48.73
C LYS A 5 35.16 -21.23 48.49
N GLU A 6 35.53 -19.96 48.57
CA GLU A 6 34.68 -18.85 48.18
C GLU A 6 34.59 -18.85 46.65
N PHE A 7 33.43 -19.24 46.11
CA PHE A 7 33.17 -19.20 44.68
C PHE A 7 32.80 -17.77 44.30
N ARG A 8 33.72 -17.07 43.64
CA ARG A 8 33.43 -15.78 43.00
C ARG A 8 32.62 -16.05 41.74
N VAL A 9 31.33 -15.71 41.79
CA VAL A 9 30.47 -15.72 40.62
C VAL A 9 30.72 -14.41 39.88
N ASP A 10 31.55 -14.46 38.83
CA ASP A 10 31.66 -13.34 37.90
C ASP A 10 30.38 -13.32 37.05
N VAL A 11 29.45 -12.43 37.41
CA VAL A 11 28.27 -12.14 36.60
C VAL A 11 28.74 -11.36 35.38
N VAL A 12 29.16 -12.09 34.34
CA VAL A 12 29.37 -11.52 33.02
C VAL A 12 27.98 -11.20 32.47
N GLY A 13 27.63 -9.91 32.44
CA GLY A 13 26.40 -9.46 31.80
C GLY A 13 26.38 -9.88 30.33
N PRO A 14 25.20 -9.99 29.69
CA PRO A 14 25.12 -10.31 28.27
C PRO A 14 25.99 -9.34 27.47
N GLU A 15 26.67 -9.86 26.44
CA GLU A 15 27.48 -9.05 25.54
C GLU A 15 26.63 -7.90 25.00
N ARG A 16 27.02 -6.67 25.33
CA ARG A 16 26.33 -5.48 24.84
C ARG A 16 26.69 -5.30 23.38
N LEU A 17 25.66 -5.11 22.55
CA LEU A 17 25.85 -4.72 21.17
C LEU A 17 26.57 -3.36 21.14
N ILE A 18 27.66 -3.28 20.38
CA ILE A 18 28.46 -2.08 20.17
C ILE A 18 27.97 -1.44 18.87
N ALA A 19 27.81 -0.11 18.82
CA ALA A 19 27.54 0.60 17.56
C ALA A 19 28.44 0.15 16.42
N SER A 20 27.81 -0.12 15.29
CA SER A 20 28.54 -0.14 14.03
C SER A 20 29.17 1.23 13.79
N GLU A 21 30.33 1.27 13.15
CA GLU A 21 30.94 2.52 12.70
C GLU A 21 30.01 3.33 11.78
N GLY A 22 29.05 2.65 11.11
CA GLY A 22 27.99 3.28 10.32
C GLY A 22 27.00 4.08 11.16
N ALA A 23 26.59 3.56 12.32
CA ALA A 23 25.70 4.26 13.26
C ALA A 23 26.40 5.46 13.89
N LYS A 24 27.66 5.28 14.31
CA LYS A 24 28.47 6.38 14.89
C LYS A 24 28.69 7.50 13.88
N SER A 25 29.06 7.13 12.64
CA SER A 25 29.26 8.10 11.56
C SER A 25 27.97 8.82 11.18
N ALA A 26 26.83 8.12 11.09
CA ALA A 26 25.53 8.74 10.84
C ALA A 26 25.16 9.78 11.91
N ALA A 27 25.36 9.46 13.20
CA ALA A 27 25.14 10.40 14.29
C ALA A 27 26.13 11.58 14.23
N LYS A 28 27.41 11.31 13.96
CA LYS A 28 28.47 12.32 13.88
C LYS A 28 28.36 13.27 12.68
N LEU A 29 27.84 12.81 11.55
CA LEU A 29 27.59 13.68 10.40
C LEU A 29 26.62 14.81 10.74
N ARG A 30 25.73 14.56 11.67
CA ARG A 30 24.72 15.53 12.06
C ARG A 30 25.20 16.51 13.13
N THR A 31 26.14 16.13 14.01
CA THR A 31 26.83 17.11 14.89
C THR A 31 27.61 18.16 14.10
N LEU A 32 28.15 17.82 12.92
CA LEU A 32 28.86 18.79 12.07
C LEU A 32 27.90 19.73 11.31
N SER A 33 26.62 19.34 11.17
CA SER A 33 25.59 20.12 10.47
C SER A 33 25.00 21.23 11.35
N SER A 34 24.98 21.07 12.67
CA SER A 34 24.43 22.08 13.60
C SER A 34 25.21 23.40 13.58
N ASP A 35 26.50 23.39 13.21
CA ASP A 35 27.32 24.60 13.09
C ASP A 35 27.07 25.37 11.78
N GLN A 36 26.26 24.81 10.86
CA GLN A 36 25.88 25.43 9.59
C GLN A 36 24.39 25.24 9.31
N ALA A 37 23.54 25.81 10.17
CA ALA A 37 22.11 25.96 9.93
C ALA A 37 21.84 26.93 8.75
N GLY A 38 22.14 26.51 7.52
CA GLY A 38 21.90 27.33 6.32
C GLY A 38 22.56 26.90 5.02
N SER A 39 23.55 25.99 5.04
CA SER A 39 24.23 25.53 3.82
C SER A 39 24.08 24.03 3.60
N ASP A 40 23.90 23.64 2.33
CA ASP A 40 24.10 22.26 1.90
C ASP A 40 25.47 21.76 2.40
N ARG A 41 25.52 20.50 2.87
CA ARG A 41 26.74 19.88 3.44
C ARG A 41 27.98 20.19 2.58
N PRO A 42 29.12 20.60 3.16
CA PRO A 42 30.36 20.74 2.41
C PRO A 42 30.76 19.39 1.80
N THR A 43 31.09 19.38 0.52
CA THR A 43 31.49 18.23 -0.31
C THR A 43 32.85 17.61 0.08
N GLY A 44 33.22 17.61 1.35
CA GLY A 44 34.59 17.36 1.79
C GLY A 44 34.70 16.60 3.10
N LEU A 45 34.15 15.38 3.17
CA LEU A 45 34.68 14.36 4.06
C LEU A 45 35.49 13.38 3.21
N THR A 46 36.81 13.60 3.17
CA THR A 46 37.76 12.63 2.63
C THR A 46 37.49 11.27 3.26
N ALA A 47 37.17 10.30 2.42
CA ALA A 47 37.06 8.90 2.80
C ALA A 47 38.28 8.49 3.63
N VAL A 48 38.04 7.97 4.84
CA VAL A 48 39.10 7.30 5.60
C VAL A 48 39.34 5.96 4.90
N HIS A 49 40.23 5.97 3.91
CA HIS A 49 40.74 4.76 3.30
C HIS A 49 41.76 4.10 4.25
N PRO A 50 41.69 2.78 4.49
CA PRO A 50 42.86 2.04 4.94
C PRO A 50 43.89 2.09 3.80
N SER A 51 45.08 2.59 4.10
CA SER A 51 46.18 2.72 3.13
C SER A 51 46.55 1.36 2.52
N GLY A 52 46.46 1.22 1.19
CA GLY A 52 47.14 0.14 0.47
C GLY A 52 46.54 -0.27 -0.88
N SER A 53 47.19 0.21 -1.95
CA SER A 53 47.26 -0.34 -3.32
C SER A 53 46.19 0.05 -4.38
N ALA A 54 46.76 0.64 -5.45
CA ALA A 54 46.45 0.59 -6.87
C ALA A 54 45.07 1.07 -7.40
N VAL A 55 45.20 2.13 -8.20
CA VAL A 55 44.23 2.81 -9.08
C VAL A 55 43.34 1.83 -9.86
N ASP A 56 42.03 1.90 -9.63
CA ASP A 56 40.96 1.34 -10.45
C ASP A 56 39.97 2.48 -10.77
N ASP A 57 39.38 2.50 -11.96
CA ASP A 57 38.63 3.62 -12.54
C ASP A 57 37.34 3.97 -11.74
N GLY A 58 37.52 4.70 -10.63
CA GLY A 58 36.76 5.90 -10.28
C GLY A 58 35.29 5.82 -9.85
N LYS A 59 34.68 4.65 -9.66
CA LYS A 59 33.37 4.54 -8.98
C LYS A 59 33.56 4.00 -7.56
N ALA A 60 33.36 4.86 -6.55
CA ALA A 60 33.37 4.43 -5.15
C ALA A 60 32.44 3.23 -4.93
N GLU A 61 32.97 2.19 -4.28
CA GLU A 61 32.21 0.98 -3.95
C GLU A 61 31.00 1.35 -3.09
N TRP A 62 29.83 0.81 -3.43
CA TRP A 62 28.61 1.10 -2.67
C TRP A 62 28.63 0.37 -1.33
N SER A 63 28.19 1.06 -0.30
CA SER A 63 27.86 0.48 1.00
C SER A 63 26.59 1.10 1.56
N PRO A 64 25.95 0.51 2.58
CA PRO A 64 24.82 1.15 3.27
C PRO A 64 25.15 2.53 3.87
N THR A 65 26.43 2.89 4.01
CA THR A 65 26.89 4.18 4.53
C THR A 65 27.39 5.14 3.45
N SER A 66 27.51 4.72 2.18
CA SER A 66 28.05 5.54 1.08
C SER A 66 27.33 6.88 0.90
N TRP A 67 26.00 6.91 1.10
CA TRP A 67 25.16 8.12 1.05
C TRP A 67 25.63 9.25 1.97
N GLN A 68 26.33 8.91 3.05
CA GLN A 68 26.81 9.86 4.05
C GLN A 68 27.77 10.91 3.48
N SER A 69 28.47 10.56 2.40
CA SER A 69 29.41 11.44 1.69
C SER A 69 28.74 12.37 0.67
N HIS A 70 27.43 12.27 0.49
CA HIS A 70 26.66 13.05 -0.49
C HIS A 70 25.82 14.16 0.18
N PRO A 71 25.48 15.24 -0.56
CA PRO A 71 24.53 16.24 -0.09
C PRO A 71 23.18 15.62 0.23
N ILE A 72 22.58 16.00 1.36
CA ILE A 72 21.27 15.52 1.78
C ILE A 72 20.28 16.69 1.89
N LYS A 73 19.05 16.46 1.44
CA LYS A 73 17.93 17.37 1.69
C LYS A 73 17.03 16.78 2.77
N GLN A 74 16.25 17.64 3.44
CA GLN A 74 15.33 17.24 4.50
C GLN A 74 16.05 16.56 5.68
N ASP A 75 17.26 17.01 6.03
CA ASP A 75 17.97 16.49 7.21
C ASP A 75 17.26 16.90 8.51
N VAL A 76 17.51 16.17 9.61
CA VAL A 76 16.95 16.42 10.95
C VAL A 76 18.05 16.89 11.88
N VAL A 77 17.79 18.00 12.58
CA VAL A 77 18.66 18.52 13.64
C VAL A 77 18.14 17.99 14.97
N TYR A 78 19.02 17.39 15.76
CA TYR A 78 18.72 16.87 17.09
C TYR A 78 19.58 17.60 18.13
N ASP A 79 19.05 17.78 19.33
CA ASP A 79 19.78 18.45 20.41
C ASP A 79 20.92 17.59 20.98
N ASP A 80 20.77 16.26 20.94
CA ASP A 80 21.72 15.30 21.50
C ASP A 80 21.96 14.12 20.55
N TYR A 81 23.07 14.18 19.83
CA TYR A 81 23.47 13.13 18.89
C TYR A 81 23.98 11.85 19.54
N SER A 82 24.36 11.89 20.83
CA SER A 82 24.69 10.65 21.56
C SER A 82 23.46 9.78 21.76
N LYS A 83 22.26 10.39 21.87
CA LYS A 83 20.98 9.67 21.88
C LYS A 83 20.64 9.13 20.50
N VAL A 84 20.97 9.84 19.43
CA VAL A 84 20.81 9.35 18.04
C VAL A 84 21.66 8.10 17.83
N GLU A 85 22.95 8.14 18.21
CA GLU A 85 23.84 6.97 18.13
C GLU A 85 23.24 5.76 18.86
N LYS A 86 22.82 5.92 20.12
CA LYS A 86 22.16 4.87 20.90
C LYS A 86 20.87 4.33 20.27
N ALA A 87 20.08 5.19 19.63
CA ALA A 87 18.87 4.78 18.93
C ALA A 87 19.22 3.93 17.70
N LEU A 88 20.22 4.35 16.90
CA LEU A 88 20.69 3.62 15.73
C LEU A 88 21.33 2.28 16.11
N GLU A 89 22.13 2.23 17.18
CA GLU A 89 22.65 0.99 17.78
C GLU A 89 21.54 -0.01 18.06
N LYS A 90 20.46 0.48 18.69
CA LYS A 90 19.33 -0.36 19.03
C LYS A 90 18.65 -0.89 17.77
N LEU A 91 18.43 -0.05 16.77
CA LEU A 91 17.79 -0.43 15.50
C LEU A 91 18.59 -1.49 14.73
N GLU A 92 19.92 -1.34 14.65
CA GLU A 92 20.79 -2.32 13.98
C GLU A 92 20.70 -3.72 14.61
N SER A 93 20.47 -3.79 15.92
CA SER A 93 20.33 -5.06 16.64
C SER A 93 18.97 -5.75 16.47
N LEU A 94 17.94 -5.00 16.07
CA LEU A 94 16.57 -5.50 16.04
C LEU A 94 16.38 -6.44 14.85
N PRO A 95 15.39 -7.35 14.86
CA PRO A 95 15.06 -8.15 13.69
C PRO A 95 14.66 -7.31 12.46
N PRO A 96 14.81 -7.83 11.23
CA PRO A 96 14.27 -7.20 10.03
C PRO A 96 12.73 -7.20 10.07
N LEU A 97 12.08 -6.18 9.49
CA LEU A 97 10.61 -6.14 9.38
C LEU A 97 10.12 -7.08 8.26
N VAL A 98 10.86 -7.14 7.15
CA VAL A 98 10.52 -7.99 5.98
C VAL A 98 11.67 -8.91 5.59
N HIS A 99 11.34 -10.07 5.02
CA HIS A 99 12.32 -11.05 4.56
C HIS A 99 12.67 -10.84 3.08
N PRO A 100 13.93 -11.04 2.63
CA PRO A 100 14.34 -10.89 1.23
C PRO A 100 13.49 -11.66 0.21
N LYS A 101 12.95 -12.82 0.61
CA LYS A 101 12.04 -13.60 -0.24
C LYS A 101 10.79 -12.81 -0.62
N GLU A 102 10.19 -12.10 0.33
CA GLU A 102 8.99 -11.30 0.10
C GLU A 102 9.30 -10.10 -0.82
N ILE A 103 10.50 -9.53 -0.70
CA ILE A 103 11.00 -8.46 -1.59
C ILE A 103 11.15 -8.98 -3.02
N GLU A 104 11.74 -10.16 -3.21
CA GLU A 104 11.90 -10.77 -4.54
C GLU A 104 10.54 -11.19 -5.15
N ASP A 105 9.58 -11.60 -4.32
CA ASP A 105 8.20 -11.86 -4.77
C ASP A 105 7.51 -10.58 -5.26
N LEU A 106 7.70 -9.45 -4.56
CA LEU A 106 7.23 -8.16 -5.05
C LEU A 106 7.92 -7.74 -6.36
N LYS A 107 9.23 -7.93 -6.48
CA LYS A 107 9.96 -7.63 -7.73
C LYS A 107 9.41 -8.42 -8.91
N SER A 108 9.09 -9.70 -8.70
CA SER A 108 8.45 -10.52 -9.73
C SER A 108 7.11 -9.94 -10.18
N LYS A 109 6.29 -9.47 -9.24
CA LYS A 109 4.98 -8.86 -9.53
C LYS A 109 5.08 -7.48 -10.20
N LEU A 110 6.08 -6.68 -9.82
CA LEU A 110 6.32 -5.38 -10.45
C LEU A 110 6.90 -5.53 -11.87
N ARG A 111 7.69 -6.58 -12.13
CA ARG A 111 8.05 -6.97 -13.50
C ARG A 111 6.81 -7.26 -14.34
N ASP A 112 5.87 -8.04 -13.80
CA ASP A 112 4.60 -8.32 -14.50
C ASP A 112 3.80 -7.03 -14.75
N ALA A 113 3.82 -6.07 -13.80
CA ALA A 113 3.19 -4.77 -13.98
C ALA A 113 3.86 -3.93 -15.09
N ALA A 114 5.19 -3.86 -15.12
CA ALA A 114 5.96 -3.16 -16.17
C ALA A 114 5.68 -3.73 -17.56
N GLU A 115 5.38 -5.03 -17.66
CA GLU A 115 5.01 -5.72 -18.89
C GLU A 115 3.50 -5.64 -19.23
N GLY A 116 2.70 -4.94 -18.42
CA GLY A 116 1.26 -4.81 -18.63
C GLY A 116 0.46 -6.08 -18.33
N ARG A 117 1.03 -7.00 -17.54
CA ARG A 117 0.42 -8.27 -17.09
C ARG A 117 -0.17 -8.19 -15.67
N ALA A 118 0.06 -7.08 -14.94
CA ALA A 118 -0.53 -6.78 -13.65
C ALA A 118 -0.76 -5.27 -13.51
N PHE A 119 -1.57 -4.86 -12.53
CA PHE A 119 -1.81 -3.46 -12.19
C PHE A 119 -1.50 -3.21 -10.72
N VAL A 120 -0.85 -2.10 -10.39
CA VAL A 120 -0.41 -1.77 -9.03
C VAL A 120 -1.45 -0.88 -8.35
N LEU A 121 -1.88 -1.28 -7.16
CA LEU A 121 -2.61 -0.42 -6.23
C LEU A 121 -1.71 -0.16 -5.03
N GLN A 122 -1.16 1.04 -4.95
CA GLN A 122 -0.47 1.53 -3.77
C GLN A 122 -1.35 2.52 -3.02
N GLY A 123 -1.52 2.35 -1.70
CA GLY A 123 -2.29 3.34 -0.94
C GLY A 123 -2.29 3.14 0.57
N GLY A 124 -2.73 4.17 1.28
CA GLY A 124 -2.78 4.24 2.73
C GLY A 124 -2.63 5.68 3.20
N ASP A 125 -2.25 5.87 4.46
CA ASP A 125 -2.17 7.20 5.04
C ASP A 125 -1.13 8.08 4.33
N CYS A 126 -1.35 9.41 4.41
CA CYS A 126 -0.30 10.36 4.09
C CYS A 126 0.87 10.11 5.05
N ALA A 127 0.71 10.43 6.32
CA ALA A 127 1.64 10.10 7.41
C ALA A 127 0.94 9.14 8.38
N GLU A 128 1.62 8.07 8.77
CA GLU A 128 1.18 7.27 9.91
C GLU A 128 1.51 8.02 11.21
N LEU A 129 0.62 7.88 12.20
CA LEU A 129 0.90 8.24 13.59
C LEU A 129 1.08 6.97 14.41
N PHE A 130 1.77 7.06 15.53
CA PHE A 130 1.88 5.96 16.49
C PHE A 130 0.51 5.53 17.01
N ASP A 131 -0.41 6.49 17.22
CA ASP A 131 -1.80 6.22 17.60
C ASP A 131 -2.61 5.47 16.53
N TYR A 132 -2.13 5.46 15.28
CA TYR A 132 -2.77 4.69 14.20
C TYR A 132 -2.38 3.21 14.24
N CYS A 133 -1.44 2.81 15.11
CA CYS A 133 -1.14 1.42 15.43
C CYS A 133 -2.26 0.84 16.32
N ASN A 134 -3.48 0.82 15.77
CA ASN A 134 -4.72 0.43 16.40
C ASN A 134 -5.46 -0.52 15.48
N GLN A 135 -6.08 -1.56 16.04
CA GLN A 135 -6.77 -2.61 15.30
C GLN A 135 -7.79 -2.04 14.29
N ASP A 136 -8.72 -1.20 14.75
CA ASP A 136 -9.81 -0.69 13.92
C ASP A 136 -9.28 0.13 12.74
N ARG A 137 -8.28 0.99 12.99
CA ARG A 137 -7.66 1.83 11.95
C ARG A 137 -6.88 0.99 10.93
N ILE A 138 -6.15 -0.03 11.38
CA ILE A 138 -5.43 -0.94 10.48
C ILE A 138 -6.44 -1.74 9.65
N GLU A 139 -7.47 -2.32 10.27
CA GLU A 139 -8.52 -3.06 9.57
C GLU A 139 -9.26 -2.19 8.55
N ALA A 140 -9.62 -0.96 8.90
CA ALA A 140 -10.30 -0.04 8.00
C ALA A 140 -9.45 0.24 6.75
N LYS A 141 -8.13 0.45 6.92
CA LYS A 141 -7.18 0.61 5.81
C LYS A 141 -7.06 -0.64 4.94
N LEU A 142 -6.99 -1.82 5.56
CA LEU A 142 -6.96 -3.09 4.83
C LEU A 142 -8.25 -3.27 4.03
N LYS A 143 -9.42 -3.07 4.65
CA LYS A 143 -10.74 -3.18 4.01
C LYS A 143 -10.82 -2.31 2.75
N VAL A 144 -10.46 -1.02 2.84
CA VAL A 144 -10.55 -0.12 1.67
C VAL A 144 -9.57 -0.55 0.55
N LEU A 145 -8.34 -0.94 0.87
CA LEU A 145 -7.38 -1.43 -0.14
C LEU A 145 -7.87 -2.71 -0.83
N LEU A 146 -8.44 -3.65 -0.08
CA LEU A 146 -9.00 -4.89 -0.62
C LEU A 146 -10.23 -4.63 -1.50
N GLN A 147 -11.15 -3.76 -1.05
CA GLN A 147 -12.33 -3.37 -1.80
C GLN A 147 -11.96 -2.69 -3.13
N MET A 148 -11.03 -1.73 -3.10
CA MET A 148 -10.54 -1.08 -4.31
C MET A 148 -9.88 -2.08 -5.26
N SER A 149 -9.09 -3.01 -4.71
CA SER A 149 -8.47 -4.06 -5.52
C SER A 149 -9.51 -4.87 -6.28
N LEU A 150 -10.62 -5.26 -5.65
CA LEU A 150 -11.65 -6.08 -6.27
C LEU A 150 -12.31 -5.35 -7.46
N VAL A 151 -12.62 -4.07 -7.29
CA VAL A 151 -13.19 -3.26 -8.37
C VAL A 151 -12.17 -3.05 -9.51
N LEU A 152 -10.89 -2.85 -9.18
CA LEU A 152 -9.83 -2.76 -10.19
C LEU A 152 -9.61 -4.08 -10.93
N ILE A 153 -9.68 -5.25 -10.27
CA ILE A 153 -9.64 -6.56 -10.93
C ILE A 153 -10.75 -6.64 -11.97
N TRP A 154 -11.98 -6.29 -11.58
CA TRP A 154 -13.13 -6.32 -12.49
C TRP A 154 -12.96 -5.36 -13.69
N GLY A 155 -12.49 -4.14 -13.43
CA GLY A 155 -12.34 -3.10 -14.46
C GLY A 155 -11.16 -3.32 -15.41
N THR A 156 -10.02 -3.75 -14.88
CA THR A 156 -8.77 -3.94 -15.65
C THR A 156 -8.64 -5.34 -16.24
N LYS A 157 -9.30 -6.34 -15.63
CA LYS A 157 -9.13 -7.78 -15.92
C LYS A 157 -7.68 -8.24 -15.74
N LEU A 158 -6.95 -7.59 -14.84
CA LEU A 158 -5.58 -7.93 -14.48
C LEU A 158 -5.47 -8.31 -13.00
N PRO A 159 -4.46 -9.12 -12.63
CA PRO A 159 -4.02 -9.25 -11.24
C PRO A 159 -3.63 -7.90 -10.65
N ILE A 160 -3.99 -7.66 -9.38
CA ILE A 160 -3.64 -6.45 -8.65
C ILE A 160 -2.49 -6.71 -7.67
N VAL A 161 -1.41 -5.94 -7.80
CA VAL A 161 -0.30 -5.88 -6.85
C VAL A 161 -0.63 -4.86 -5.78
N ARG A 162 -0.84 -5.30 -4.54
CA ARG A 162 -1.30 -4.45 -3.43
C ARG A 162 -0.11 -4.02 -2.59
N ILE A 163 0.11 -2.71 -2.48
CA ILE A 163 1.21 -2.13 -1.71
C ILE A 163 0.63 -1.10 -0.72
N GLY A 164 0.64 -1.42 0.56
CA GLY A 164 0.20 -0.50 1.60
C GLY A 164 1.23 0.59 1.87
N ARG A 165 0.79 1.83 2.01
CA ARG A 165 1.54 2.90 2.71
C ARG A 165 1.30 2.71 4.20
N ILE A 166 1.99 1.73 4.79
CA ILE A 166 1.69 1.21 6.12
C ILE A 166 2.91 0.54 6.74
N ALA A 167 2.99 0.55 8.07
CA ALA A 167 4.06 -0.03 8.87
C ALA A 167 5.45 0.59 8.61
N GLY A 168 5.50 1.91 8.42
CA GLY A 168 6.78 2.63 8.28
C GLY A 168 6.67 4.06 7.76
N GLN A 169 5.49 4.50 7.36
CA GLN A 169 5.25 5.78 6.70
C GLN A 169 5.13 6.94 7.70
N TYR A 170 6.03 6.99 8.67
CA TYR A 170 6.04 8.01 9.73
C TYR A 170 6.69 9.32 9.27
N ALA A 171 7.80 9.27 8.55
CA ALA A 171 8.56 10.46 8.19
C ALA A 171 7.89 11.31 7.11
N LYS A 172 8.01 12.64 7.22
CA LYS A 172 7.48 13.60 6.26
C LYS A 172 8.45 14.73 5.90
N PRO A 173 8.63 15.00 4.59
CA PRO A 173 9.38 16.18 4.16
C PRO A 173 8.52 17.43 4.34
N ARG A 174 9.15 18.56 4.68
CA ARG A 174 8.49 19.85 4.85
C ARG A 174 9.10 20.91 3.95
N SER A 175 8.28 21.87 3.54
CA SER A 175 8.75 23.04 2.77
C SER A 175 9.55 24.01 3.63
N LYS A 176 9.29 24.06 4.94
CA LYS A 176 10.00 24.86 5.94
C LYS A 176 10.34 23.98 7.15
N GLN A 177 11.46 24.25 7.81
CA GLN A 177 11.89 23.52 9.00
C GLN A 177 11.11 23.95 10.26
N THR A 178 10.64 25.20 10.29
CA THR A 178 9.84 25.78 11.37
C THR A 178 8.47 26.22 10.86
N GLU A 179 7.50 26.30 11.75
CA GLU A 179 6.18 26.88 11.52
C GLU A 179 5.78 27.79 12.70
N VAL A 180 4.98 28.82 12.40
CA VAL A 180 4.47 29.72 13.43
C VAL A 180 3.11 29.21 13.87
N VAL A 181 2.96 28.90 15.15
CA VAL A 181 1.73 28.39 15.76
C VAL A 181 1.25 29.38 16.81
N GLU A 182 -0.03 29.72 16.77
CA GLU A 182 -0.67 30.62 17.74
C GLU A 182 -0.51 30.07 19.16
N GLY A 183 -0.08 30.93 20.09
CA GLY A 183 0.21 30.56 21.48
C GLY A 183 1.60 29.93 21.73
N TYR A 184 2.30 29.46 20.69
CA TYR A 184 3.62 28.80 20.83
C TYR A 184 4.76 29.54 20.13
N GLY A 185 4.44 30.48 19.22
CA GLY A 185 5.45 31.21 18.46
C GLY A 185 6.03 30.38 17.31
N GLU A 186 7.30 30.59 16.98
CA GLU A 186 8.00 29.80 15.96
C GLU A 186 8.57 28.52 16.57
N ILE A 187 8.07 27.38 16.11
CA ILE A 187 8.45 26.04 16.59
C ILE A 187 8.85 25.14 15.42
N PRO A 188 9.58 24.03 15.64
CA PRO A 188 9.85 23.07 14.57
C PRO A 188 8.55 22.57 13.93
N SER A 189 8.55 22.47 12.60
CA SER A 189 7.44 21.90 11.85
C SER A 189 7.19 20.46 12.27
N PHE A 190 5.94 19.99 12.24
CA PHE A 190 5.67 18.55 12.27
C PHE A 190 6.41 17.82 11.14
N ARG A 191 7.21 16.82 11.45
CA ARG A 191 7.94 16.03 10.43
C ARG A 191 7.61 14.55 10.49
N GLY A 192 6.60 14.18 11.26
CA GLY A 192 6.18 12.80 11.43
C GLY A 192 6.62 12.20 12.75
N ASP A 193 5.87 11.21 13.23
CA ASP A 193 5.99 10.68 14.58
C ASP A 193 7.34 10.01 14.87
N ASN A 194 8.09 9.60 13.84
CA ASN A 194 9.45 9.08 14.02
C ASN A 194 10.51 10.18 14.22
N ILE A 195 10.13 11.45 14.15
CA ILE A 195 10.99 12.61 14.40
C ILE A 195 10.48 13.40 15.60
N ASN A 196 9.24 13.90 15.55
CA ASN A 196 8.64 14.73 16.59
C ASN A 196 7.14 14.47 16.71
N GLY A 197 6.52 14.91 17.80
CA GLY A 197 5.09 14.78 18.04
C GLY A 197 4.26 15.77 17.23
N TYR A 198 2.99 15.42 17.04
CA TYR A 198 2.01 16.32 16.42
C TYR A 198 1.66 17.53 17.30
N ASP A 199 1.58 17.34 18.62
CA ASP A 199 1.21 18.41 19.55
C ASP A 199 2.24 19.56 19.50
N PRO A 200 1.82 20.84 19.48
CA PRO A 200 2.74 21.97 19.51
C PRO A 200 3.73 21.96 20.69
N SER A 201 3.38 21.33 21.82
CA SER A 201 4.26 21.14 22.97
C SER A 201 5.31 20.03 22.79
N ASP A 202 5.19 19.20 21.75
CA ASP A 202 6.05 18.05 21.48
C ASP A 202 6.73 18.14 20.10
N ARG A 203 7.13 19.37 19.70
CA ARG A 203 7.77 19.62 18.39
C ARG A 203 9.26 19.38 18.34
N THR A 204 9.93 19.26 19.48
CA THR A 204 11.38 19.02 19.51
C THR A 204 11.70 17.62 18.96
N PRO A 205 12.62 17.49 17.99
CA PRO A 205 13.04 16.18 17.48
C PRO A 205 13.59 15.28 18.60
N ASP A 206 13.00 14.09 18.76
CA ASP A 206 13.40 13.11 19.78
C ASP A 206 13.95 11.83 19.12
N PRO A 207 15.25 11.52 19.29
CA PRO A 207 15.85 10.30 18.74
C PRO A 207 15.20 8.99 19.22
N SER A 208 14.54 8.99 20.38
CA SER A 208 13.86 7.79 20.89
C SER A 208 12.73 7.34 19.96
N ARG A 209 12.13 8.29 19.23
CA ARG A 209 11.04 8.05 18.27
C ARG A 209 11.46 7.19 17.08
N LEU A 210 12.75 7.14 16.74
CA LEU A 210 13.29 6.21 15.72
C LEU A 210 13.11 4.75 16.15
N VAL A 211 13.34 4.45 17.44
CA VAL A 211 13.14 3.11 17.99
C VAL A 211 11.65 2.81 18.15
N SER A 212 10.87 3.79 18.62
CA SER A 212 9.42 3.66 18.72
C SER A 212 8.77 3.36 17.37
N SER A 213 9.21 3.99 16.28
CA SER A 213 8.65 3.74 14.95
C SER A 213 8.87 2.30 14.49
N TYR A 214 10.03 1.69 14.79
CA TYR A 214 10.24 0.27 14.52
C TYR A 214 9.21 -0.61 15.25
N PHE A 215 8.94 -0.37 16.54
CA PHE A 215 8.01 -1.21 17.29
C PHE A 215 6.57 -1.07 16.82
N HIS A 216 6.14 0.14 16.44
CA HIS A 216 4.82 0.36 15.84
C HIS A 216 4.73 -0.28 14.45
N SER A 217 5.78 -0.18 13.62
CA SER A 217 5.88 -0.90 12.35
C SER A 217 5.77 -2.42 12.53
N ALA A 218 6.52 -2.99 13.47
CA ALA A 218 6.52 -4.42 13.74
C ALA A 218 5.15 -4.92 14.23
N ALA A 219 4.53 -4.20 15.16
CA ALA A 219 3.19 -4.53 15.67
C ALA A 219 2.14 -4.46 14.56
N THR A 220 2.14 -3.39 13.76
CA THR A 220 1.24 -3.20 12.62
C THR A 220 1.42 -4.31 11.58
N LEU A 221 2.65 -4.61 11.18
CA LEU A 221 2.94 -5.64 10.18
C LEU A 221 2.56 -7.04 10.69
N ASN A 222 2.84 -7.35 11.95
CA ASN A 222 2.43 -8.62 12.56
C ASN A 222 0.90 -8.78 12.55
N PHE A 223 0.17 -7.74 12.95
CA PHE A 223 -1.29 -7.74 12.93
C PHE A 223 -1.85 -7.90 11.50
N ILE A 224 -1.28 -7.21 10.51
CA ILE A 224 -1.66 -7.35 9.11
C ILE A 224 -1.47 -8.81 8.65
N ARG A 225 -0.31 -9.40 8.92
CA ARG A 225 0.01 -10.78 8.52
C ARG A 225 -0.94 -11.79 9.14
N SER A 226 -1.22 -11.67 10.44
CA SER A 226 -2.17 -12.56 11.12
C SER A 226 -3.60 -12.39 10.60
N THR A 227 -4.00 -11.15 10.35
CA THR A 227 -5.35 -10.80 9.86
C THR A 227 -5.59 -11.33 8.45
N LEU A 228 -4.63 -11.16 7.54
CA LEU A 228 -4.74 -11.70 6.18
C LEU A 228 -4.72 -13.24 6.18
N ALA A 229 -3.97 -13.87 7.08
CA ALA A 229 -3.93 -15.33 7.21
C ALA A 229 -5.21 -15.93 7.84
N SER A 230 -5.95 -15.16 8.65
CA SER A 230 -7.16 -15.65 9.34
C SER A 230 -8.44 -15.58 8.50
N GLY A 231 -8.35 -15.15 7.25
CA GLY A 231 -9.53 -15.03 6.37
C GLY A 231 -10.28 -13.70 6.50
N PHE A 232 -9.69 -12.66 7.09
CA PHE A 232 -10.20 -11.27 6.98
C PHE A 232 -10.45 -10.84 5.53
N ALA A 233 -9.69 -11.45 4.64
CA ALA A 233 -9.74 -11.35 3.21
C ALA A 233 -10.85 -12.19 2.55
N ASP A 234 -11.82 -12.74 3.30
CA ASP A 234 -12.90 -13.53 2.73
C ASP A 234 -13.76 -12.67 1.78
N LEU A 235 -13.39 -12.73 0.50
CA LEU A 235 -14.06 -12.08 -0.62
C LEU A 235 -15.47 -12.63 -0.83
N HIS A 236 -15.92 -13.68 -0.13
CA HIS A 236 -17.26 -14.25 -0.26
C HIS A 236 -18.36 -13.42 0.43
N HIS A 237 -17.99 -12.42 1.24
CA HIS A 237 -18.93 -11.47 1.86
C HIS A 237 -18.74 -10.02 1.40
N PRO A 238 -18.74 -9.70 0.08
CA PRO A 238 -18.67 -8.33 -0.41
C PRO A 238 -19.97 -7.54 -0.14
N PHE A 239 -20.98 -8.19 0.47
CA PHE A 239 -22.36 -7.72 0.59
C PHE A 239 -22.61 -6.74 1.76
N GLU A 240 -21.62 -6.44 2.59
CA GLU A 240 -21.72 -5.37 3.60
C GLU A 240 -21.26 -4.00 3.07
N TRP A 241 -21.27 -3.80 1.75
CA TRP A 241 -21.01 -2.49 1.17
C TRP A 241 -22.24 -1.59 1.31
N ASP A 242 -22.32 -0.88 2.43
CA ASP A 242 -23.32 0.17 2.59
C ASP A 242 -23.12 1.29 1.56
N LEU A 243 -24.16 1.54 0.76
CA LEU A 243 -24.25 2.55 -0.30
C LEU A 243 -25.15 3.74 0.06
N SER A 244 -25.61 3.81 1.31
CA SER A 244 -26.38 4.93 1.85
C SER A 244 -25.71 6.29 1.57
N HIS A 245 -24.37 6.33 1.60
CA HIS A 245 -23.56 7.52 1.39
C HIS A 245 -23.55 8.07 -0.05
N VAL A 246 -23.98 7.30 -1.06
CA VAL A 246 -24.00 7.76 -2.45
C VAL A 246 -25.27 8.59 -2.69
N ARG A 247 -25.15 9.92 -2.84
CA ARG A 247 -26.34 10.79 -2.97
C ARG A 247 -27.13 10.59 -4.27
N LYS A 248 -26.46 10.27 -5.39
CA LYS A 248 -27.07 10.16 -6.72
C LYS A 248 -27.50 8.72 -7.05
N ASP A 249 -28.80 8.49 -7.23
CA ASP A 249 -29.37 7.15 -7.50
C ASP A 249 -28.80 6.47 -8.75
N SER A 250 -28.51 7.23 -9.81
CA SER A 250 -27.91 6.68 -11.04
C SER A 250 -26.52 6.07 -10.81
N ILE A 251 -25.74 6.66 -9.91
CA ILE A 251 -24.40 6.16 -9.53
C ILE A 251 -24.54 4.97 -8.61
N ARG A 252 -25.47 5.04 -7.64
CA ARG A 252 -25.75 3.92 -6.72
C ARG A 252 -26.12 2.66 -7.50
N ASN A 253 -27.04 2.78 -8.46
CA ASN A 253 -27.46 1.67 -9.33
C ASN A 253 -26.30 1.10 -10.16
N ARG A 254 -25.43 1.95 -10.71
CA ARG A 254 -24.27 1.49 -11.48
C ARG A 254 -23.25 0.77 -10.61
N TYR A 255 -23.00 1.25 -9.39
CA TYR A 255 -22.14 0.54 -8.47
C TYR A 255 -22.72 -0.81 -8.11
N GLN A 256 -24.01 -0.85 -7.72
CA GLN A 256 -24.70 -2.08 -7.37
C GLN A 256 -24.54 -3.14 -8.45
N GLN A 257 -24.69 -2.77 -9.73
CA GLN A 257 -24.43 -3.68 -10.85
C GLN A 257 -23.00 -4.24 -10.88
N VAL A 258 -21.98 -3.43 -10.56
CA VAL A 258 -20.59 -3.92 -10.49
C VAL A 258 -20.43 -4.90 -9.32
N VAL A 259 -20.99 -4.58 -8.15
CA VAL A 259 -21.01 -5.48 -6.99
C VAL A 259 -21.67 -6.81 -7.36
N ASP A 260 -22.87 -6.76 -7.93
CA ASP A 260 -23.65 -7.94 -8.31
C ASP A 260 -22.87 -8.83 -9.28
N ASN A 261 -22.24 -8.25 -10.31
CA ASN A 261 -21.40 -9.00 -11.26
C ASN A 261 -20.18 -9.65 -10.62
N ILE A 262 -19.53 -8.97 -9.67
CA ILE A 262 -18.39 -9.51 -8.93
C ILE A 262 -18.85 -10.69 -8.07
N SER A 263 -19.95 -10.51 -7.33
CA SER A 263 -20.56 -11.53 -6.50
C SER A 263 -20.95 -12.77 -7.29
N GLU A 264 -21.60 -12.60 -8.45
CA GLU A 264 -21.93 -13.70 -9.36
C GLU A 264 -20.68 -14.43 -9.86
N GLY A 265 -19.61 -13.70 -10.20
CA GLY A 265 -18.33 -14.28 -10.62
C GLY A 265 -17.67 -15.12 -9.53
N LEU A 266 -17.67 -14.64 -8.29
CA LEU A 266 -17.14 -15.38 -7.14
C LEU A 266 -17.98 -16.63 -6.84
N GLN A 267 -19.33 -16.52 -6.91
CA GLN A 267 -20.22 -17.65 -6.75
C GLN A 267 -20.02 -18.70 -7.84
N PHE A 268 -19.80 -18.28 -9.09
CA PHE A 268 -19.48 -19.18 -10.19
C PHE A 268 -18.16 -19.92 -9.94
N MET A 269 -17.10 -19.21 -9.52
CA MET A 269 -15.82 -19.82 -9.17
C MET A 269 -15.95 -20.87 -8.08
N SER A 270 -16.71 -20.57 -7.01
CA SER A 270 -16.99 -21.54 -5.94
C SER A 270 -17.77 -22.75 -6.48
N THR A 271 -18.80 -22.52 -7.29
CA THR A 271 -19.65 -23.58 -7.88
C THR A 271 -18.87 -24.56 -8.75
N VAL A 272 -17.86 -24.10 -9.50
CA VAL A 272 -17.02 -24.97 -10.36
C VAL A 272 -15.87 -25.66 -9.61
N GLY A 273 -15.80 -25.53 -8.29
CA GLY A 273 -14.74 -26.11 -7.47
C GLY A 273 -13.42 -25.32 -7.54
N GLY A 274 -13.50 -24.01 -7.83
CA GLY A 274 -12.36 -23.09 -7.84
C GLY A 274 -11.85 -22.71 -6.45
N ASP A 275 -12.53 -23.13 -5.39
CA ASP A 275 -12.15 -22.89 -3.98
C ASP A 275 -10.92 -23.73 -3.59
N ASN A 276 -9.76 -23.36 -4.12
CA ASN A 276 -8.47 -23.89 -3.67
C ASN A 276 -7.89 -22.94 -2.60
N PRO A 277 -7.40 -23.46 -1.44
CA PRO A 277 -6.80 -22.66 -0.38
C PRO A 277 -5.67 -21.73 -0.83
N ALA A 278 -4.98 -22.05 -1.94
CA ALA A 278 -3.97 -21.19 -2.55
C ALA A 278 -4.54 -19.85 -3.08
N TRP A 279 -5.86 -19.74 -3.30
CA TRP A 279 -6.52 -18.49 -3.69
C TRP A 279 -7.00 -17.67 -2.49
N GLN A 280 -6.93 -18.22 -1.27
CA GLN A 280 -7.36 -17.54 -0.04
C GLN A 280 -6.29 -16.60 0.53
N SER A 281 -5.01 -16.78 0.18
CA SER A 281 -3.95 -15.89 0.63
C SER A 281 -3.93 -14.62 -0.21
N ILE A 282 -4.30 -13.49 0.40
CA ILE A 282 -4.09 -12.18 -0.20
C ILE A 282 -2.70 -11.68 0.15
N ASP A 283 -1.88 -11.48 -0.88
CA ASP A 283 -0.60 -10.81 -0.72
C ASP A 283 -0.79 -9.29 -0.59
N LEU A 284 -0.25 -8.73 0.49
CA LEU A 284 -0.11 -7.30 0.72
C LEU A 284 1.34 -6.99 1.08
N PHE A 285 1.94 -6.03 0.37
CA PHE A 285 3.29 -5.57 0.64
C PHE A 285 3.25 -4.22 1.36
N THR A 286 4.30 -3.88 2.09
CA THR A 286 4.46 -2.60 2.82
C THR A 286 5.38 -1.65 2.08
N SER A 287 5.13 -0.36 2.27
CA SER A 287 5.95 0.70 1.69
C SER A 287 5.92 2.00 2.47
N HIS A 288 7.01 2.76 2.34
CA HIS A 288 7.14 4.12 2.84
C HIS A 288 8.19 4.92 2.05
N GLU A 289 8.18 6.24 2.24
CA GLU A 289 9.25 7.13 1.78
C GLU A 289 10.49 6.89 2.63
N ALA A 290 11.60 6.47 2.01
CA ALA A 290 12.88 6.28 2.68
C ALA A 290 13.56 7.65 2.91
N LEU A 291 12.97 8.46 3.80
CA LEU A 291 13.38 9.85 4.04
C LEU A 291 14.55 9.94 5.00
N LEU A 292 14.49 9.23 6.12
CA LEU A 292 15.52 9.22 7.17
C LEU A 292 16.55 8.12 6.89
N LEU A 293 17.60 8.45 6.13
CA LEU A 293 18.55 7.46 5.64
C LEU A 293 19.34 6.75 6.75
N GLU A 294 19.49 7.35 7.93
CA GLU A 294 20.06 6.69 9.09
C GLU A 294 19.17 5.55 9.62
N TYR A 295 17.85 5.72 9.58
CA TYR A 295 16.90 4.66 9.92
C TYR A 295 16.97 3.55 8.87
N GLU A 296 16.94 3.92 7.60
CA GLU A 296 16.97 2.96 6.48
C GLU A 296 18.30 2.19 6.41
N GLN A 297 19.42 2.84 6.72
CA GLN A 297 20.73 2.22 6.84
C GLN A 297 20.72 1.14 7.92
N SER A 298 20.15 1.40 9.11
CA SER A 298 20.08 0.41 10.19
C SER A 298 19.30 -0.86 9.81
N PHE A 299 18.38 -0.77 8.83
CA PHE A 299 17.65 -1.92 8.29
C PHE A 299 18.24 -2.50 7.00
N THR A 300 19.34 -1.94 6.48
CA THR A 300 19.97 -2.42 5.25
C THR A 300 21.03 -3.47 5.53
N ARG A 301 20.78 -4.71 5.10
CA ARG A 301 21.58 -5.88 5.47
C ARG A 301 22.09 -6.62 4.25
N LEU A 302 23.33 -7.08 4.31
CA LEU A 302 23.89 -8.01 3.34
C LEU A 302 23.33 -9.42 3.60
N LEU A 303 22.33 -9.82 2.81
CA LEU A 303 21.61 -11.09 2.99
C LEU A 303 21.74 -11.97 1.76
N ARG A 304 21.53 -13.27 1.94
CA ARG A 304 21.53 -14.24 0.83
C ARG A 304 20.40 -13.91 -0.14
N ASP A 305 20.71 -13.91 -1.42
CA ASP A 305 19.72 -13.85 -2.48
C ASP A 305 18.91 -15.16 -2.50
N PRO A 306 17.60 -15.12 -2.21
CA PRO A 306 16.76 -16.31 -2.16
C PRO A 306 16.49 -16.91 -3.56
N THR A 307 16.79 -16.17 -4.64
CA THR A 307 16.62 -16.65 -6.02
C THR A 307 17.77 -17.56 -6.48
N VAL A 308 18.92 -17.49 -5.82
CA VAL A 308 20.10 -18.32 -6.11
C VAL A 308 19.93 -19.69 -5.46
N LYS A 309 19.69 -20.72 -6.29
CA LYS A 309 19.58 -22.10 -5.82
C LYS A 309 20.85 -22.52 -5.09
N SER A 310 20.69 -23.06 -3.88
CA SER A 310 21.79 -23.73 -3.16
C SER A 310 22.25 -24.92 -3.99
N THR A 311 23.41 -24.85 -4.62
CA THR A 311 24.11 -26.06 -5.04
C THR A 311 24.58 -26.73 -3.76
N ASN A 312 23.76 -27.62 -3.20
CA ASN A 312 24.21 -28.48 -2.11
C ASN A 312 25.43 -29.26 -2.61
N GLY A 313 26.53 -29.14 -1.87
CA GLY A 313 27.81 -29.71 -2.24
C GLY A 313 27.70 -31.21 -2.46
N THR A 314 27.90 -31.65 -3.69
CA THR A 314 28.85 -32.73 -3.94
C THR A 314 30.22 -32.15 -3.61
N THR A 315 30.77 -32.56 -2.46
CA THR A 315 32.18 -32.41 -2.16
C THR A 315 32.99 -33.21 -3.15
N ASP A 316 33.31 -32.61 -4.30
CA ASP A 316 34.46 -33.03 -5.07
C ASP A 316 35.70 -32.56 -4.31
N THR A 317 36.19 -33.43 -3.44
CA THR A 317 37.55 -33.38 -2.90
C THR A 317 38.52 -33.65 -4.04
N ASN A 318 38.76 -32.64 -4.89
CA ASN A 318 39.96 -32.46 -5.71
C ASN A 318 39.78 -31.28 -6.68
N SER A 319 40.04 -30.06 -6.22
CA SER A 319 40.66 -29.03 -7.06
C SER A 319 41.13 -27.85 -6.21
N ASN A 320 42.45 -27.74 -6.06
CA ASN A 320 43.11 -26.49 -5.72
C ASN A 320 42.95 -25.55 -6.93
N SER A 321 41.89 -24.75 -6.96
CA SER A 321 41.75 -23.62 -7.88
C SER A 321 40.71 -22.63 -7.36
N THR A 322 41.19 -21.45 -6.94
CA THR A 322 40.48 -20.15 -6.91
C THR A 322 38.95 -20.19 -6.72
N ARG A 323 38.47 -20.38 -5.47
CA ARG A 323 37.04 -20.41 -5.10
C ARG A 323 36.51 -19.17 -4.36
N SER A 324 37.20 -18.03 -4.43
CA SER A 324 36.82 -16.81 -3.67
C SER A 324 35.76 -15.93 -4.36
N SER A 325 35.62 -16.00 -5.69
CA SER A 325 34.74 -15.08 -6.44
C SER A 325 33.29 -15.55 -6.62
N SER A 326 32.98 -16.83 -6.40
CA SER A 326 31.64 -17.40 -6.60
C SER A 326 30.69 -17.16 -5.41
N ALA A 327 31.23 -17.13 -4.18
CA ALA A 327 30.43 -17.03 -2.95
C ALA A 327 29.83 -15.63 -2.70
N ASN A 328 30.48 -14.57 -3.19
CA ASN A 328 29.97 -13.20 -3.07
C ASN A 328 28.84 -12.87 -4.06
N SER A 329 28.70 -13.63 -5.16
CA SER A 329 27.58 -13.42 -6.11
C SER A 329 26.20 -13.81 -5.56
N ALA A 330 26.16 -14.50 -4.41
CA ALA A 330 24.94 -15.02 -3.80
C ALA A 330 24.35 -14.12 -2.69
N LYS A 331 24.94 -12.94 -2.42
CA LYS A 331 24.42 -12.00 -1.42
C LYS A 331 24.16 -10.62 -2.04
N LYS A 332 23.13 -9.94 -1.52
CA LYS A 332 22.74 -8.58 -1.91
C LYS A 332 22.36 -7.77 -0.68
N TYR A 333 22.46 -6.46 -0.76
CA TYR A 333 21.97 -5.58 0.29
C TYR A 333 20.47 -5.37 0.13
N TYR A 334 19.69 -5.79 1.11
CA TYR A 334 18.25 -5.53 1.17
C TYR A 334 17.98 -4.52 2.28
N ASN A 335 17.21 -3.47 1.96
CA ASN A 335 16.59 -2.67 3.00
C ASN A 335 15.38 -3.44 3.54
N THR A 336 15.48 -3.89 4.78
CA THR A 336 14.48 -4.74 5.43
C THR A 336 13.47 -3.97 6.27
N SER A 337 13.42 -2.63 6.13
CA SER A 337 12.39 -1.79 6.76
C SER A 337 11.02 -1.96 6.08
N ALA A 338 11.00 -2.19 4.76
CA ALA A 338 9.79 -2.44 3.99
C ALA A 338 10.07 -3.21 2.69
N HIS A 339 8.99 -3.70 2.05
CA HIS A 339 9.10 -4.41 0.78
C HIS A 339 9.49 -3.49 -0.37
N PHE A 340 8.86 -2.31 -0.41
CA PHE A 340 9.04 -1.28 -1.43
C PHE A 340 9.29 0.07 -0.76
N VAL A 341 10.31 0.79 -1.19
CA VAL A 341 10.62 2.13 -0.68
C VAL A 341 10.68 3.12 -1.83
N TRP A 342 10.39 4.40 -1.60
CA TRP A 342 10.51 5.42 -2.65
C TRP A 342 11.31 6.65 -2.24
N ILE A 343 11.86 7.33 -3.25
CA ILE A 343 12.47 8.65 -3.16
C ILE A 343 11.40 9.72 -3.40
N GLY A 344 11.30 10.68 -2.50
CA GLY A 344 10.37 11.80 -2.60
C GLY A 344 10.79 12.83 -3.64
N ASP A 345 9.84 13.68 -4.07
CA ASP A 345 10.10 14.71 -5.09
C ASP A 345 11.10 15.79 -4.60
N ARG A 346 11.25 15.94 -3.28
CA ARG A 346 12.19 16.87 -2.64
C ARG A 346 13.58 16.28 -2.36
N THR A 347 13.77 14.98 -2.58
CA THR A 347 14.98 14.24 -2.20
C THR A 347 15.60 13.46 -3.36
N ARG A 348 15.12 13.64 -4.59
CA ARG A 348 15.56 12.93 -5.80
C ARG A 348 16.73 13.58 -6.56
N GLN A 349 17.54 14.41 -5.89
CA GLN A 349 18.67 15.07 -6.54
C GLN A 349 19.67 14.03 -7.04
N LEU A 350 20.11 14.14 -8.31
CA LEU A 350 20.99 13.15 -8.97
C LEU A 350 22.22 12.79 -8.14
N ASP A 351 22.94 13.79 -7.64
CA ASP A 351 24.14 13.60 -6.81
C ASP A 351 23.86 13.53 -5.31
N GLY A 352 22.57 13.45 -4.93
CA GLY A 352 22.11 13.48 -3.55
C GLY A 352 22.20 12.13 -2.83
N ALA A 353 22.20 12.21 -1.51
CA ALA A 353 22.31 11.07 -0.60
C ALA A 353 21.24 9.99 -0.83
N HIS A 354 19.98 10.38 -1.10
CA HIS A 354 18.90 9.41 -1.32
C HIS A 354 19.11 8.62 -2.61
N VAL A 355 19.52 9.26 -3.72
CA VAL A 355 19.82 8.55 -4.97
C VAL A 355 21.00 7.60 -4.76
N GLU A 356 22.04 8.02 -4.03
CA GLU A 356 23.17 7.14 -3.69
C GLU A 356 22.74 5.93 -2.87
N PHE A 357 21.92 6.13 -1.83
CA PHE A 357 21.40 5.02 -1.03
C PHE A 357 20.61 4.03 -1.88
N PHE A 358 19.72 4.53 -2.74
CA PHE A 358 18.84 3.70 -3.58
C PHE A 358 19.57 2.93 -4.67
N ARG A 359 20.74 3.41 -5.12
CA ARG A 359 21.49 2.77 -6.20
C ARG A 359 22.10 1.42 -5.82
N GLY A 360 22.20 1.06 -4.54
CA GLY A 360 22.72 -0.26 -4.11
C GLY A 360 21.79 -1.16 -3.31
N VAL A 361 20.61 -0.68 -2.87
CA VAL A 361 19.61 -1.58 -2.25
C VAL A 361 18.94 -2.46 -3.30
N ALA A 362 18.67 -3.73 -3.00
CA ALA A 362 18.11 -4.70 -3.93
C ALA A 362 16.58 -4.64 -4.09
N ASN A 363 15.90 -3.91 -3.20
CA ASN A 363 14.44 -3.70 -3.18
C ASN A 363 13.93 -3.14 -4.52
N PRO A 364 12.69 -3.41 -4.95
CA PRO A 364 12.05 -2.56 -5.93
C PRO A 364 11.86 -1.15 -5.34
N ILE A 365 12.05 -0.13 -6.16
CA ILE A 365 12.08 1.26 -5.70
C ILE A 365 11.08 2.14 -6.46
N GLY A 366 10.57 3.15 -5.78
CA GLY A 366 9.77 4.23 -6.37
C GLY A 366 10.54 5.53 -6.49
N ILE A 367 10.19 6.35 -7.48
CA ILE A 367 10.68 7.73 -7.61
C ILE A 367 9.49 8.63 -7.89
N LYS A 368 9.26 9.63 -7.03
CA LYS A 368 8.24 10.65 -7.27
C LYS A 368 8.69 11.57 -8.40
N VAL A 369 7.82 11.80 -9.37
CA VAL A 369 8.07 12.64 -10.54
C VAL A 369 7.04 13.76 -10.58
N GLY A 370 7.50 14.97 -10.21
CA GLY A 370 6.68 16.17 -10.17
C GLY A 370 6.81 17.02 -11.43
N PRO A 371 6.08 18.16 -11.50
CA PRO A 371 6.11 19.07 -12.65
C PRO A 371 7.46 19.79 -12.82
N SER A 372 8.33 19.77 -11.80
CA SER A 372 9.69 20.31 -11.85
C SER A 372 10.75 19.27 -12.23
N THR A 373 10.36 18.03 -12.57
CA THR A 373 11.30 17.01 -13.03
C THR A 373 11.58 17.23 -14.52
N GLU A 374 12.83 17.52 -14.85
CA GLU A 374 13.27 17.61 -16.25
C GLU A 374 13.56 16.22 -16.83
N THR A 375 13.38 16.05 -18.14
CA THR A 375 13.49 14.73 -18.79
C THR A 375 14.88 14.14 -18.68
N ASP A 376 15.92 14.97 -18.87
CA ASP A 376 17.31 14.53 -18.87
C ASP A 376 17.77 14.18 -17.45
N GLU A 377 17.31 14.95 -16.45
CA GLU A 377 17.52 14.64 -15.03
C GLU A 377 16.88 13.29 -14.67
N LEU A 378 15.63 13.05 -15.11
CA LEU A 378 14.94 11.79 -14.86
C LEU A 378 15.69 10.59 -15.43
N VAL A 379 16.16 10.68 -16.69
CA VAL A 379 16.93 9.61 -17.32
C VAL A 379 18.26 9.39 -16.60
N ALA A 380 18.99 10.45 -16.23
CA ALA A 380 20.24 10.32 -15.49
C ALA A 380 20.05 9.65 -14.11
N VAL A 381 18.93 9.94 -13.42
CA VAL A 381 18.59 9.25 -12.16
C VAL A 381 18.31 7.77 -12.43
N LEU A 382 17.60 7.43 -13.51
CA LEU A 382 17.35 6.03 -13.89
C LEU A 382 18.65 5.28 -14.21
N ASP A 383 19.55 5.88 -14.99
CA ASP A 383 20.87 5.31 -15.29
C ASP A 383 21.66 5.01 -14.01
N ARG A 384 21.45 5.81 -12.95
CA ARG A 384 22.13 5.63 -11.66
C ARG A 384 21.56 4.48 -10.84
N VAL A 385 20.24 4.32 -10.78
CA VAL A 385 19.56 3.37 -9.86
C VAL A 385 19.08 2.07 -10.50
N ASP A 386 19.05 2.01 -11.84
CA ASP A 386 18.70 0.85 -12.66
C ASP A 386 19.67 0.69 -13.85
N PRO A 387 20.99 0.58 -13.59
CA PRO A 387 22.00 0.49 -14.65
C PRO A 387 21.85 -0.78 -15.52
N ASP A 388 21.17 -1.81 -15.00
CA ASP A 388 20.97 -3.10 -15.67
C ASP A 388 19.62 -3.19 -16.41
N PHE A 389 18.85 -2.10 -16.48
CA PHE A 389 17.55 -2.02 -17.18
C PHE A 389 16.56 -3.11 -16.74
N VAL A 390 16.52 -3.41 -15.44
CA VAL A 390 15.74 -4.54 -14.89
C VAL A 390 14.25 -4.18 -14.91
N PRO A 391 13.40 -4.92 -15.64
CA PRO A 391 11.99 -4.56 -15.74
C PRO A 391 11.31 -4.62 -14.37
N GLY A 392 10.64 -3.55 -13.99
CA GLY A 392 9.96 -3.43 -12.71
C GLY A 392 10.85 -3.06 -11.52
N ARG A 393 12.16 -2.83 -11.73
CA ARG A 393 13.07 -2.34 -10.69
C ARG A 393 12.66 -0.95 -10.20
N VAL A 394 12.38 -0.04 -11.13
CA VAL A 394 11.95 1.32 -10.83
C VAL A 394 10.48 1.51 -11.16
N THR A 395 9.76 2.12 -10.23
CA THR A 395 8.41 2.62 -10.41
C THR A 395 8.42 4.15 -10.44
N LEU A 396 8.01 4.75 -11.55
CA LEU A 396 7.86 6.21 -11.66
C LEU A 396 6.47 6.62 -11.16
N ILE A 397 6.43 7.35 -10.06
CA ILE A 397 5.22 7.79 -9.38
C ILE A 397 4.94 9.25 -9.76
N THR A 398 4.13 9.43 -10.79
CA THR A 398 3.89 10.71 -11.45
C THR A 398 2.82 11.55 -10.74
N ARG A 399 3.11 12.83 -10.46
CA ARG A 399 2.25 13.72 -9.66
C ARG A 399 2.28 15.18 -10.14
N TYR A 400 1.67 15.46 -11.28
CA TYR A 400 1.77 16.77 -11.92
C TYR A 400 0.71 17.76 -11.46
N GLY A 401 -0.48 17.25 -11.13
CA GLY A 401 -1.70 18.02 -11.07
C GLY A 401 -2.45 17.96 -12.40
N ALA A 402 -3.78 18.05 -12.32
CA ALA A 402 -4.67 17.99 -13.48
C ALA A 402 -4.42 19.13 -14.49
N ASP A 403 -3.88 20.25 -14.02
CA ASP A 403 -3.53 21.43 -14.80
C ASP A 403 -2.23 21.27 -15.61
N LYS A 404 -1.26 20.48 -15.12
CA LYS A 404 0.11 20.42 -15.68
C LYS A 404 0.45 19.10 -16.37
N ILE A 405 -0.33 18.04 -16.15
CA ILE A 405 -0.01 16.69 -16.64
C ILE A 405 0.19 16.64 -18.17
N LYS A 406 -0.61 17.40 -18.94
CA LYS A 406 -0.55 17.42 -20.41
C LYS A 406 0.78 17.93 -20.95
N ASP A 407 1.41 18.85 -20.24
CA ASP A 407 2.64 19.50 -20.67
C ASP A 407 3.88 18.69 -20.29
N LYS A 408 3.76 17.69 -19.41
CA LYS A 408 4.90 17.01 -18.80
C LYS A 408 4.96 15.52 -19.12
N LEU A 409 3.89 14.77 -18.87
CA LEU A 409 3.95 13.31 -18.87
C LEU A 409 4.36 12.73 -20.24
N GLY A 410 3.86 13.30 -21.34
CA GLY A 410 4.16 12.80 -22.68
C GLY A 410 5.65 12.89 -23.03
N GLU A 411 6.31 14.00 -22.68
CA GLU A 411 7.74 14.21 -22.92
C GLU A 411 8.60 13.21 -22.15
N GLN A 412 8.28 13.00 -20.88
CA GLN A 412 9.01 12.07 -20.02
C GLN A 412 8.80 10.61 -20.44
N ILE A 413 7.59 10.21 -20.86
CA ILE A 413 7.36 8.88 -21.43
C ILE A 413 8.28 8.64 -22.63
N ARG A 414 8.38 9.61 -23.55
CA ARG A 414 9.24 9.48 -24.74
C ARG A 414 10.72 9.40 -24.36
N ALA A 415 11.16 10.21 -23.40
CA ALA A 415 12.55 10.19 -22.91
C ALA A 415 12.92 8.84 -22.28
N VAL A 416 12.08 8.31 -21.38
CA VAL A 416 12.30 7.02 -20.73
C VAL A 416 12.23 5.86 -21.72
N LYS A 417 11.32 5.91 -22.70
CA LYS A 417 11.30 4.92 -23.79
C LYS A 417 12.57 4.94 -24.63
N LYS A 418 13.12 6.14 -24.90
CA LYS A 418 14.36 6.32 -25.67
C LYS A 418 15.59 5.81 -24.93
N SER A 419 15.65 5.93 -23.60
CA SER A 419 16.76 5.41 -22.79
C SER A 419 16.74 3.89 -22.65
N GLY A 420 15.57 3.25 -22.82
CA GLY A 420 15.44 1.78 -22.79
C GLY A 420 15.06 1.21 -21.42
N HIS A 421 14.93 2.05 -20.39
CA HIS A 421 14.46 1.61 -19.07
C HIS A 421 13.03 1.08 -19.12
N LYS A 422 12.80 -0.01 -18.39
CA LYS A 422 11.51 -0.71 -18.30
C LYS A 422 10.88 -0.49 -16.93
N VAL A 423 10.35 0.72 -16.76
CA VAL A 423 9.76 1.18 -15.50
C VAL A 423 8.29 0.77 -15.35
N VAL A 424 7.79 0.76 -14.11
CA VAL A 424 6.35 0.73 -13.81
C VAL A 424 5.86 2.17 -13.73
N TRP A 425 4.88 2.55 -14.54
CA TRP A 425 4.26 3.88 -14.47
C TRP A 425 3.06 3.87 -13.52
N ILE A 426 3.10 4.70 -12.49
CA ILE A 426 2.00 4.88 -11.55
C ILE A 426 1.61 6.36 -11.49
N SER A 427 0.30 6.62 -11.41
CA SER A 427 -0.23 7.96 -11.16
C SER A 427 -0.46 8.17 -9.67
N ASP A 428 0.11 9.24 -9.13
CA ASP A 428 -0.21 9.86 -7.85
C ASP A 428 -1.01 11.15 -8.11
N PRO A 429 -2.34 11.02 -8.26
CA PRO A 429 -3.22 12.15 -8.54
C PRO A 429 -3.53 12.99 -7.29
N CYS A 430 -2.93 12.67 -6.15
CA CYS A 430 -3.20 13.33 -4.88
C CYS A 430 -2.30 14.56 -4.74
N HIS A 431 -0.98 14.37 -4.73
CA HIS A 431 -0.04 15.41 -4.31
C HIS A 431 0.07 16.59 -5.28
N GLY A 432 -0.25 16.38 -6.57
CA GLY A 432 -0.26 17.46 -7.57
C GLY A 432 -1.47 18.39 -7.46
N ASN A 433 -2.55 17.92 -6.81
CA ASN A 433 -3.85 18.60 -6.75
C ASN A 433 -4.19 19.18 -5.37
N THR A 434 -3.21 19.33 -4.47
CA THR A 434 -3.42 19.95 -3.16
C THR A 434 -3.65 21.45 -3.32
N LYS A 435 -4.73 21.95 -2.73
CA LYS A 435 -5.13 23.36 -2.68
C LYS A 435 -5.36 23.80 -1.24
N THR A 436 -5.48 25.10 -1.02
CA THR A 436 -5.92 25.67 0.26
C THR A 436 -7.36 26.12 0.11
N SER A 437 -8.23 25.67 1.01
CA SER A 437 -9.64 26.08 1.07
C SER A 437 -9.73 27.60 1.21
N PRO A 438 -10.55 28.29 0.39
CA PRO A 438 -10.79 29.72 0.57
C PRO A 438 -11.57 30.02 1.85
N VAL A 439 -12.35 29.06 2.38
CA VAL A 439 -13.23 29.22 3.54
C VAL A 439 -12.53 28.79 4.83
N SER A 440 -12.21 27.50 4.98
CA SER A 440 -11.64 26.95 6.21
C SER A 440 -10.14 27.20 6.36
N LYS A 441 -9.46 27.64 5.29
CA LYS A 441 -7.99 27.74 5.18
C LYS A 441 -7.23 26.42 5.36
N LEU A 442 -7.95 25.31 5.52
CA LEU A 442 -7.36 23.97 5.57
C LEU A 442 -6.84 23.60 4.17
N LYS A 443 -5.82 22.73 4.14
CA LYS A 443 -5.44 22.07 2.90
C LYS A 443 -6.57 21.14 2.49
N THR A 444 -6.83 21.03 1.19
CA THR A 444 -7.83 20.12 0.65
C THR A 444 -7.43 19.70 -0.76
N ARG A 445 -8.16 18.76 -1.33
CA ARG A 445 -8.04 18.31 -2.72
C ARG A 445 -9.44 18.19 -3.30
N TYR A 446 -9.61 18.62 -4.55
CA TYR A 446 -10.88 18.46 -5.23
C TYR A 446 -10.90 17.09 -5.89
N PHE A 447 -11.91 16.29 -5.55
CA PHE A 447 -12.04 14.93 -6.07
C PHE A 447 -12.07 14.89 -7.61
N ASP A 448 -12.68 15.88 -8.26
CA ASP A 448 -12.74 15.95 -9.72
C ASP A 448 -11.38 16.20 -10.36
N ASP A 449 -10.48 16.94 -9.71
CA ASP A 449 -9.10 17.13 -10.20
C ASP A 449 -8.31 15.82 -10.10
N ILE A 450 -8.47 15.09 -8.99
CA ILE A 450 -7.88 13.76 -8.81
C ILE A 450 -8.31 12.82 -9.94
N ILE A 451 -9.61 12.75 -10.23
CA ILE A 451 -10.14 11.92 -11.32
C ILE A 451 -9.66 12.42 -12.69
N SER A 452 -9.56 13.74 -12.88
CA SER A 452 -9.11 14.34 -14.13
C SER A 452 -7.65 13.99 -14.44
N GLU A 453 -6.76 14.05 -13.45
CA GLU A 453 -5.36 13.67 -13.63
C GLU A 453 -5.22 12.20 -14.06
N ILE A 454 -6.01 11.29 -13.48
CA ILE A 454 -5.99 9.86 -13.86
C ILE A 454 -6.49 9.64 -15.28
N ARG A 455 -7.58 10.32 -15.66
CA ARG A 455 -8.12 10.25 -17.03
C ARG A 455 -7.08 10.72 -18.04
N LEU A 456 -6.45 11.86 -17.75
CA LEU A 456 -5.40 12.43 -18.60
C LEU A 456 -4.16 11.53 -18.65
N ALA A 457 -3.75 10.92 -17.55
CA ALA A 457 -2.66 9.96 -17.53
C ALA A 457 -2.94 8.79 -18.47
N LEU A 458 -4.13 8.18 -18.40
CA LEU A 458 -4.54 7.09 -19.30
C LEU A 458 -4.52 7.50 -20.78
N GLU A 459 -5.03 8.70 -21.11
CA GLU A 459 -5.03 9.23 -22.47
C GLU A 459 -3.59 9.47 -22.98
N ILE A 460 -2.75 10.14 -22.20
CA ILE A 460 -1.38 10.46 -22.58
C ILE A 460 -0.52 9.20 -22.72
N HIS A 461 -0.70 8.21 -21.84
CA HIS A 461 -0.02 6.91 -21.97
C HIS A 461 -0.36 6.25 -23.30
N LYS A 462 -1.65 6.18 -23.64
CA LYS A 462 -2.11 5.64 -24.92
C LYS A 462 -1.52 6.40 -26.11
N ASP A 463 -1.55 7.73 -26.08
CA ASP A 463 -1.06 8.58 -27.17
C ASP A 463 0.46 8.48 -27.37
N ASN A 464 1.20 7.96 -26.38
CA ASN A 464 2.65 7.76 -26.44
C ASN A 464 3.06 6.28 -26.51
N ASP A 465 2.13 5.37 -26.84
CA ASP A 465 2.35 3.91 -26.88
C ASP A 465 3.03 3.38 -25.61
N SER A 466 2.55 3.83 -24.45
CA SER A 466 2.99 3.44 -23.11
C SER A 466 1.78 3.06 -22.28
N THR A 467 1.93 2.37 -21.15
CA THR A 467 0.80 1.91 -20.32
C THR A 467 0.88 2.52 -18.92
N LEU A 468 -0.24 3.02 -18.41
CA LEU A 468 -0.39 3.32 -16.99
C LEU A 468 -0.55 2.00 -16.22
N ASN A 469 0.41 1.68 -15.36
CA ASN A 469 0.49 0.38 -14.69
C ASN A 469 -0.08 0.40 -13.27
N GLY A 470 -0.46 1.55 -12.72
CA GLY A 470 -1.00 1.59 -11.36
C GLY A 470 -1.45 2.95 -10.85
N LEU A 471 -1.95 2.95 -9.62
CA LEU A 471 -2.33 4.14 -8.85
C LEU A 471 -1.60 4.17 -7.49
N HIS A 472 -1.26 5.38 -7.04
CA HIS A 472 -0.70 5.68 -5.72
C HIS A 472 -1.61 6.69 -5.03
N LEU A 473 -2.37 6.26 -4.02
CA LEU A 473 -3.42 7.06 -3.42
C LEU A 473 -3.20 7.27 -1.93
N GLU A 474 -3.41 8.51 -1.46
CA GLU A 474 -3.53 8.79 -0.03
C GLU A 474 -4.99 8.63 0.37
N LEU A 475 -5.26 7.63 1.22
CA LEU A 475 -6.60 7.22 1.57
C LEU A 475 -6.69 6.70 3.00
N THR A 476 -7.89 6.75 3.56
CA THR A 476 -8.23 6.10 4.82
C THR A 476 -9.56 5.35 4.71
N GLY A 477 -9.72 4.30 5.51
CA GLY A 477 -11.02 3.62 5.69
C GLY A 477 -11.99 4.40 6.58
N ASP A 478 -11.56 5.53 7.14
CA ASP A 478 -12.37 6.38 8.00
C ASP A 478 -13.29 7.32 7.19
N PRO A 479 -14.47 7.68 7.70
CA PRO A 479 -15.37 8.65 7.06
C PRO A 479 -14.94 10.10 7.33
N VAL A 480 -13.71 10.45 6.92
CA VAL A 480 -13.14 11.81 7.07
C VAL A 480 -13.70 12.78 6.04
N THR A 481 -13.64 14.08 6.33
CA THR A 481 -14.01 15.18 5.42
C THR A 481 -12.77 15.99 5.01
N GLU A 482 -11.81 15.34 4.36
CA GLU A 482 -10.53 15.97 4.04
C GLU A 482 -10.47 16.47 2.58
N CYS A 483 -11.10 15.75 1.65
CA CYS A 483 -11.19 16.14 0.23
C CYS A 483 -12.62 16.59 -0.12
N ILE A 484 -12.73 17.61 -0.98
CA ILE A 484 -13.99 18.19 -1.46
C ILE A 484 -14.55 17.39 -2.64
N GLY A 485 -15.88 17.32 -2.73
CA GLY A 485 -16.62 16.62 -3.76
C GLY A 485 -16.77 15.11 -3.51
N GLY A 486 -16.79 14.33 -4.58
CA GLY A 486 -17.04 12.89 -4.53
C GLY A 486 -18.51 12.53 -4.42
N SER A 487 -18.83 11.30 -4.01
CA SER A 487 -20.22 10.80 -3.94
C SER A 487 -21.08 11.46 -2.85
N GLN A 488 -20.42 12.05 -1.85
CA GLN A 488 -21.05 12.79 -0.76
C GLN A 488 -21.21 14.28 -1.07
N ASP A 489 -20.61 14.78 -2.15
CA ASP A 489 -20.68 16.20 -2.54
C ASP A 489 -20.24 17.13 -1.39
N LEU A 490 -19.07 16.82 -0.79
CA LEU A 490 -18.51 17.60 0.31
C LEU A 490 -18.10 18.98 -0.16
N GLU A 491 -18.45 20.01 0.59
CA GLU A 491 -18.11 21.41 0.32
C GLU A 491 -16.98 21.90 1.25
N ASP A 492 -16.51 23.12 1.04
CA ASP A 492 -15.40 23.71 1.81
C ASP A 492 -15.73 23.82 3.31
N GLU A 493 -16.99 24.06 3.65
CA GLU A 493 -17.53 24.16 4.99
C GLU A 493 -17.57 22.80 5.70
N ASP A 494 -17.70 21.69 4.96
CA ASP A 494 -17.73 20.35 5.54
C ASP A 494 -16.36 19.89 6.04
N LEU A 495 -15.28 20.57 5.61
CA LEU A 495 -13.92 20.17 5.95
C LEU A 495 -13.71 20.12 7.47
N VAL A 496 -14.25 21.09 8.22
CA VAL A 496 -14.03 21.19 9.67
C VAL A 496 -14.76 20.12 10.48
N VAL A 497 -15.70 19.38 9.86
CA VAL A 497 -16.51 18.36 10.54
C VAL A 497 -15.65 17.20 11.04
N ARG A 498 -14.75 16.69 10.19
CA ARG A 498 -13.92 15.53 10.50
C ARG A 498 -12.59 15.52 9.73
N TYR A 499 -11.82 16.58 9.92
CA TYR A 499 -10.45 16.71 9.39
C TYR A 499 -9.45 16.06 10.37
N GLU A 500 -9.04 14.82 10.11
CA GLU A 500 -8.24 14.03 11.06
C GLU A 500 -6.75 13.89 10.65
N THR A 501 -6.38 14.36 9.46
CA THR A 501 -5.00 14.33 8.98
C THR A 501 -4.18 15.52 9.49
N PHE A 502 -2.93 15.26 9.83
CA PHE A 502 -1.95 16.29 10.21
C PHE A 502 -0.95 16.63 9.10
N CYS A 503 -1.13 16.03 7.92
CA CYS A 503 -0.28 16.29 6.77
C CYS A 503 -1.13 16.70 5.57
N ASP A 504 -1.30 15.82 4.59
CA ASP A 504 -2.12 16.08 3.43
C ASP A 504 -3.52 15.40 3.52
N PRO A 505 -4.54 15.99 2.85
CA PRO A 505 -5.91 15.47 2.80
C PRO A 505 -6.03 14.09 2.16
N ARG A 506 -6.64 13.13 2.86
CA ARG A 506 -6.84 11.76 2.35
C ARG A 506 -8.21 11.62 1.69
N LEU A 507 -8.30 10.69 0.74
CA LEU A 507 -9.58 10.21 0.26
C LEU A 507 -10.26 9.39 1.35
N SER A 508 -11.50 9.72 1.67
CA SER A 508 -12.32 8.95 2.62
C SER A 508 -12.78 7.62 2.02
N LEU A 509 -13.33 6.73 2.86
CA LEU A 509 -13.88 5.45 2.42
C LEU A 509 -14.89 5.59 1.25
N SER A 510 -15.82 6.51 1.39
CA SER A 510 -16.87 6.81 0.39
C SER A 510 -16.28 7.33 -0.91
N GLN A 511 -15.28 8.20 -0.84
CA GLN A 511 -14.58 8.74 -2.01
C GLN A 511 -13.74 7.66 -2.71
N CYS A 512 -13.06 6.78 -1.95
CA CYS A 512 -12.31 5.65 -2.49
C CYS A 512 -13.22 4.65 -3.22
N LYS A 513 -14.40 4.37 -2.66
CA LYS A 513 -15.43 3.56 -3.32
C LYS A 513 -15.90 4.21 -4.63
N TYR A 514 -16.17 5.52 -4.59
CA TYR A 514 -16.68 6.27 -5.75
C TYR A 514 -15.67 6.48 -6.88
N HIS A 515 -14.37 6.59 -6.54
CA HIS A 515 -13.27 6.77 -7.48
C HIS A 515 -13.27 5.76 -8.63
N ASN A 516 -13.61 4.52 -8.34
CA ASN A 516 -13.58 3.47 -9.34
C ASN A 516 -14.76 3.51 -10.34
N LEU A 517 -15.71 4.44 -10.18
CA LEU A 517 -17.05 4.37 -10.82
C LEU A 517 -17.66 5.70 -11.26
N SER A 518 -17.04 6.85 -10.93
CA SER A 518 -17.39 8.15 -11.54
C SER A 518 -17.55 7.95 -13.05
N PRO A 519 -18.48 8.64 -13.75
CA PRO A 519 -18.72 8.46 -15.18
C PRO A 519 -17.49 8.92 -15.97
N VAL A 520 -16.44 8.11 -15.95
CA VAL A 520 -15.52 7.99 -17.05
C VAL A 520 -16.40 7.59 -18.23
N PRO A 521 -16.39 8.37 -19.33
CA PRO A 521 -17.09 8.01 -20.55
C PRO A 521 -16.80 6.55 -20.88
N HIS A 522 -17.71 5.85 -21.58
CA HIS A 522 -17.45 4.50 -22.10
C HIS A 522 -16.05 4.35 -22.73
N THR A 523 -15.45 5.46 -23.19
CA THR A 523 -14.07 5.60 -23.62
C THR A 523 -13.01 5.16 -22.61
N THR A 524 -13.10 5.38 -21.29
CA THR A 524 -11.97 5.07 -20.36
C THR A 524 -11.92 3.61 -19.91
N THR A 525 -13.07 2.97 -19.64
CA THR A 525 -13.12 1.51 -19.48
C THR A 525 -12.75 0.83 -20.80
N LYS A 526 -13.16 1.39 -21.93
CA LYS A 526 -12.71 0.93 -23.24
C LYS A 526 -11.23 1.21 -23.47
N LEU A 527 -10.64 2.29 -22.95
CA LEU A 527 -9.20 2.61 -23.00
C LEU A 527 -8.42 1.58 -22.22
N LEU A 528 -8.79 1.29 -20.96
CA LEU A 528 -8.20 0.24 -20.12
C LEU A 528 -8.32 -1.14 -20.80
N LEU A 529 -9.48 -1.48 -21.37
CA LEU A 529 -9.70 -2.74 -22.10
C LEU A 529 -8.97 -2.80 -23.45
N THR A 530 -8.85 -1.68 -24.18
CA THR A 530 -8.05 -1.61 -25.41
C THR A 530 -6.56 -1.65 -25.12
N HIS A 531 -6.12 -1.08 -23.98
CA HIS A 531 -4.75 -1.05 -23.49
C HIS A 531 -4.12 -2.44 -23.41
N HIS A 532 -4.90 -3.43 -22.97
CA HIS A 532 -4.44 -4.81 -22.81
C HIS A 532 -4.76 -5.71 -24.02
N SER A 533 -5.57 -5.24 -24.97
CA SER A 533 -5.91 -6.01 -26.18
C SER A 533 -4.85 -5.91 -27.28
N THR A 534 -4.09 -4.81 -27.36
CA THR A 534 -3.09 -4.56 -28.41
C THR A 534 -1.76 -5.29 -28.18
N GLY A 535 -1.53 -5.87 -26.99
CA GLY A 535 -0.33 -6.66 -26.67
C GLY A 535 -0.45 -8.16 -26.94
N ARG A 536 -1.64 -8.70 -27.24
CA ARG A 536 -1.81 -10.13 -27.55
C ARG A 536 -1.49 -10.42 -29.01
N ARG A 537 -0.21 -10.62 -29.34
CA ARG A 537 0.10 -11.56 -30.43
C ARG A 537 -0.34 -12.93 -29.95
N ILE A 538 -1.34 -13.49 -30.60
CA ILE A 538 -1.70 -14.91 -30.51
C ILE A 538 -0.40 -15.69 -30.77
N PRO A 539 0.07 -16.57 -29.86
CA PRO A 539 1.22 -17.41 -30.16
C PRO A 539 0.89 -18.28 -31.37
N ASP A 540 1.88 -18.40 -32.27
CA ASP A 540 1.81 -19.16 -33.52
C ASP A 540 1.09 -20.49 -33.32
N ARG A 541 0.10 -20.75 -34.19
CA ARG A 541 -0.90 -21.82 -34.08
C ARG A 541 -0.33 -23.22 -34.37
N ARG A 542 0.98 -23.43 -34.20
CA ARG A 542 1.74 -24.61 -34.64
C ARG A 542 2.34 -25.46 -33.53
N LEU A 543 1.77 -25.42 -32.33
CA LEU A 543 2.13 -26.33 -31.23
C LEU A 543 0.88 -26.88 -30.54
N LEU A 544 0.11 -27.71 -31.26
CA LEU A 544 -0.83 -28.66 -30.65
C LEU A 544 -0.67 -30.02 -31.34
N PRO A 545 -0.59 -31.14 -30.59
CA PRO A 545 -0.47 -32.47 -31.15
C PRO A 545 -1.76 -32.88 -31.90
N PRO A 546 -1.67 -33.63 -33.01
CA PRO A 546 -2.83 -33.99 -33.82
C PRO A 546 -3.63 -35.13 -33.15
N GLY A 547 -4.93 -34.94 -32.92
CA GLY A 547 -5.82 -36.06 -32.57
C GLY A 547 -7.02 -35.81 -31.65
N TYR A 548 -7.68 -34.65 -31.70
CA TYR A 548 -8.97 -34.46 -31.00
C TYR A 548 -10.10 -34.13 -32.00
N PRO A 549 -11.22 -34.86 -32.00
CA PRO A 549 -12.26 -34.68 -33.00
C PRO A 549 -13.03 -33.37 -32.78
N GLU A 550 -12.97 -32.50 -33.78
CA GLU A 550 -13.75 -31.27 -33.88
C GLU A 550 -15.25 -31.59 -33.96
N GLY A 551 -16.06 -30.81 -33.24
CA GLY A 551 -17.51 -30.76 -33.47
C GLY A 551 -18.38 -31.02 -32.25
N ARG A 552 -18.26 -30.21 -31.19
CA ARG A 552 -19.39 -29.97 -30.26
C ARG A 552 -19.34 -28.71 -29.37
N LEU A 553 -18.27 -27.91 -29.42
CA LEU A 553 -18.17 -26.66 -28.63
C LEU A 553 -18.66 -25.40 -29.36
N ASN A 554 -18.70 -25.38 -30.70
CA ASN A 554 -19.08 -24.18 -31.45
C ASN A 554 -20.59 -23.87 -31.42
N LYS A 555 -21.47 -24.85 -31.15
CA LYS A 555 -22.93 -24.61 -31.14
C LYS A 555 -23.48 -24.05 -29.82
N VAL A 556 -22.71 -24.13 -28.72
CA VAL A 556 -23.12 -23.53 -27.43
C VAL A 556 -22.62 -22.08 -27.34
N PHE A 557 -21.42 -21.80 -27.86
CA PHE A 557 -20.87 -20.45 -27.93
C PHE A 557 -21.61 -19.56 -28.93
N ASP A 558 -21.98 -20.07 -30.11
CA ASP A 558 -22.74 -19.27 -31.09
C ASP A 558 -24.16 -18.94 -30.61
N LYS A 559 -24.78 -19.81 -29.80
CA LYS A 559 -26.13 -19.55 -29.25
C LYS A 559 -26.11 -18.52 -28.12
N TRP A 560 -25.03 -18.44 -27.35
CA TRP A 560 -24.83 -17.40 -26.33
C TRP A 560 -24.41 -16.06 -26.95
N TYR A 561 -23.60 -16.08 -28.02
CA TYR A 561 -23.16 -14.89 -28.75
C TYR A 561 -24.27 -14.24 -29.60
N THR A 562 -25.25 -15.03 -30.06
CA THR A 562 -26.38 -14.51 -30.87
C THR A 562 -27.46 -13.84 -30.00
N VAL A 563 -27.63 -14.26 -28.74
CA VAL A 563 -28.61 -13.64 -27.81
C VAL A 563 -28.18 -12.25 -27.34
N ASN A 564 -26.88 -11.95 -27.34
CA ASN A 564 -26.34 -10.67 -26.89
C ASN A 564 -25.99 -9.68 -28.02
N LYS A 565 -26.39 -9.96 -29.27
CA LYS A 565 -26.09 -9.11 -30.43
C LYS A 565 -27.20 -8.14 -30.84
N HIS A 566 -28.36 -8.17 -30.17
CA HIS A 566 -29.53 -7.35 -30.54
C HIS A 566 -29.78 -6.09 -29.71
N ASN A 567 -28.86 -5.70 -28.83
CA ASN A 567 -28.84 -4.35 -28.28
C ASN A 567 -27.54 -3.67 -28.71
N PHE A 568 -27.67 -2.54 -29.41
CA PHE A 568 -26.62 -1.61 -29.86
C PHE A 568 -26.00 -1.81 -31.25
N VAL A 569 -26.71 -1.32 -32.30
CA VAL A 569 -26.13 -0.41 -33.30
C VAL A 569 -27.19 0.66 -33.67
N ARG A 570 -26.81 1.94 -33.58
CA ARG A 570 -27.58 3.15 -33.97
C ARG A 570 -27.90 3.20 -35.47
N PRO A 571 -28.67 4.21 -35.93
CA PRO A 571 -28.00 5.18 -36.80
C PRO A 571 -28.35 6.65 -36.52
N LEU A 572 -27.30 7.48 -36.63
CA LEU A 572 -27.37 8.88 -37.03
C LEU A 572 -27.64 8.94 -38.54
N CYS A 573 -28.67 9.67 -38.97
CA CYS A 573 -28.68 10.51 -40.19
C CYS A 573 -30.11 11.01 -40.45
N LEU A 574 -30.38 12.30 -40.22
CA LEU A 574 -31.48 13.01 -40.89
C LEU A 574 -31.25 14.52 -40.78
N ARG A 575 -30.73 15.13 -41.85
CA ARG A 575 -31.05 16.52 -42.25
C ARG A 575 -30.61 16.76 -43.70
N ARG A 576 -31.53 16.56 -44.64
CA ARG A 576 -31.77 17.45 -45.79
C ARG A 576 -33.02 17.01 -46.56
N LEU A 577 -33.92 17.98 -46.80
CA LEU A 577 -35.06 17.99 -47.73
C LEU A 577 -36.22 17.06 -47.31
N GLY A 578 -37.49 17.44 -47.21
CA GLY A 578 -38.26 18.65 -47.50
C GLY A 578 -39.75 18.29 -47.33
N SER A 579 -40.62 19.31 -47.22
CA SER A 579 -42.08 19.32 -47.40
C SER A 579 -43.03 18.58 -46.41
N ALA A 580 -43.68 19.43 -45.58
CA ALA A 580 -45.11 19.57 -45.23
C ALA A 580 -45.90 18.44 -44.48
N PRO A 581 -46.86 18.82 -43.60
CA PRO A 581 -47.57 17.91 -42.69
C PRO A 581 -48.99 17.55 -43.17
N ASP A 582 -49.53 16.43 -42.67
CA ASP A 582 -50.97 16.19 -42.64
C ASP A 582 -51.38 15.57 -41.27
N PRO A 583 -52.44 16.08 -40.59
CA PRO A 583 -52.84 15.63 -39.25
C PRO A 583 -54.14 14.80 -39.29
N GLY A 584 -54.26 13.79 -38.44
CA GLY A 584 -55.56 13.14 -38.23
C GLY A 584 -55.59 11.92 -37.31
N CYS A 585 -56.11 12.14 -36.09
CA CYS A 585 -56.92 11.23 -35.24
C CYS A 585 -56.41 9.81 -34.86
N SER A 586 -56.74 9.20 -33.72
CA SER A 586 -57.23 9.58 -32.38
C SER A 586 -57.48 8.26 -31.62
N SER A 587 -57.02 8.17 -30.37
CA SER A 587 -57.59 7.43 -29.22
C SER A 587 -58.02 5.94 -29.29
N ARG A 588 -57.60 5.18 -28.26
CA ARG A 588 -58.35 4.24 -27.38
C ARG A 588 -57.45 3.04 -27.03
N SER A 589 -57.35 2.51 -25.82
CA SER A 589 -57.79 2.84 -24.47
C SER A 589 -56.96 1.93 -23.55
N ALA A 590 -56.42 2.45 -22.45
CA ALA A 590 -55.81 1.67 -21.40
C ALA A 590 -56.83 1.40 -20.29
N ARG A 591 -56.98 0.14 -19.85
CA ARG A 591 -57.04 -0.30 -18.43
C ARG A 591 -57.47 -1.77 -18.27
N VAL A 592 -56.63 -2.50 -17.53
CA VAL A 592 -56.91 -3.47 -16.44
C VAL A 592 -57.61 -4.79 -16.78
N ILE A 593 -56.90 -5.92 -16.59
CA ILE A 593 -57.32 -7.01 -15.68
C ILE A 593 -56.08 -7.60 -14.97
N THR A 594 -56.07 -7.50 -13.65
CA THR A 594 -55.33 -8.34 -12.69
C THR A 594 -56.26 -9.41 -12.12
N SER A 595 -55.82 -10.67 -11.99
CA SER A 595 -56.23 -11.68 -10.98
C SER A 595 -55.46 -12.99 -11.27
N HIS A 596 -54.40 -13.34 -10.51
CA HIS A 596 -54.40 -14.27 -9.36
C HIS A 596 -54.92 -15.69 -9.64
N LEU A 597 -54.01 -16.67 -9.65
CA LEU A 597 -54.24 -18.06 -9.22
C LEU A 597 -52.95 -18.66 -8.64
N LEU A 598 -53.07 -19.09 -7.39
CA LEU A 598 -52.09 -19.82 -6.57
C LEU A 598 -52.02 -21.30 -6.96
N LEU A 599 -50.81 -21.87 -6.81
CA LEU A 599 -50.44 -23.24 -6.38
C LEU A 599 -51.32 -24.44 -6.81
N ARG A 600 -50.72 -25.39 -7.55
CA ARG A 600 -50.76 -26.83 -7.18
C ARG A 600 -49.77 -27.70 -7.97
N ASP A 601 -49.39 -28.77 -7.27
CA ASP A 601 -48.35 -29.77 -7.51
C ASP A 601 -48.44 -30.61 -8.79
N ASN A 602 -47.32 -31.26 -9.09
CA ASN A 602 -47.09 -32.39 -10.01
C ASN A 602 -47.19 -32.12 -11.52
N CYS A 603 -46.04 -32.06 -12.20
CA CYS A 603 -45.73 -32.94 -13.35
C CYS A 603 -44.33 -32.73 -13.96
N GLU A 604 -43.52 -33.80 -13.85
CA GLU A 604 -42.76 -34.45 -14.94
C GLU A 604 -41.53 -33.77 -15.60
N TRP A 605 -40.43 -33.72 -14.86
CA TRP A 605 -39.06 -33.57 -15.40
C TRP A 605 -38.67 -34.58 -16.53
N PRO A 606 -39.20 -35.82 -16.63
CA PRO A 606 -38.77 -36.75 -17.68
C PRO A 606 -39.21 -36.39 -19.11
N LEU A 607 -40.20 -35.50 -19.29
CA LEU A 607 -40.67 -35.06 -20.62
C LEU A 607 -39.79 -33.96 -21.24
N CYS A 608 -39.10 -33.16 -20.41
CA CYS A 608 -38.22 -32.10 -20.87
C CYS A 608 -36.92 -32.65 -21.51
N LEU A 609 -36.43 -33.80 -21.02
CA LEU A 609 -35.21 -34.44 -21.51
C LEU A 609 -35.37 -35.12 -22.89
N ARG A 610 -36.59 -35.49 -23.30
CA ARG A 610 -36.86 -36.00 -24.66
C ARG A 610 -36.92 -34.90 -25.72
N ARG A 611 -37.29 -33.66 -25.37
CA ARG A 611 -37.22 -32.49 -26.28
C ARG A 611 -35.79 -32.02 -26.55
N LEU A 612 -34.82 -32.43 -25.71
CA LEU A 612 -33.39 -32.11 -25.87
C LEU A 612 -32.58 -33.23 -26.56
N GLY A 613 -33.24 -34.30 -27.03
CA GLY A 613 -32.59 -35.32 -27.87
C GLY A 613 -31.54 -36.20 -27.15
N LEU A 614 -31.55 -36.23 -25.82
CA LEU A 614 -30.62 -37.03 -25.02
C LEU A 614 -31.26 -38.38 -24.66
N ARG A 615 -30.69 -39.49 -25.15
CA ARG A 615 -31.07 -40.86 -24.73
C ARG A 615 -30.24 -41.28 -23.51
N PRO A 616 -30.86 -41.75 -22.41
CA PRO A 616 -30.11 -42.33 -21.30
C PRO A 616 -29.63 -43.75 -21.66
N ARG A 617 -28.38 -44.08 -21.35
CA ARG A 617 -27.87 -45.47 -21.34
C ARG A 617 -27.83 -46.00 -19.90
N PRO A 618 -28.21 -47.26 -19.63
CA PRO A 618 -28.55 -47.72 -18.29
C PRO A 618 -27.45 -48.62 -17.71
N TRP A 619 -26.54 -48.09 -16.89
CA TRP A 619 -25.75 -48.88 -15.94
C TRP A 619 -25.36 -47.99 -14.76
N LEU A 620 -26.12 -48.08 -13.66
CA LEU A 620 -25.70 -47.86 -12.26
C LEU A 620 -26.93 -48.03 -11.35
N LEU A 621 -27.47 -49.23 -11.32
CA LEU A 621 -28.34 -49.70 -10.24
C LEU A 621 -27.95 -51.14 -9.93
N ARG A 622 -27.09 -51.32 -8.93
CA ARG A 622 -27.14 -52.43 -7.96
C ARG A 622 -26.13 -52.19 -6.83
N PRO A 623 -26.56 -52.20 -5.55
CA PRO A 623 -25.68 -52.29 -4.40
C PRO A 623 -25.40 -53.77 -4.09
N ARG A 624 -24.28 -54.09 -3.41
CA ARG A 624 -24.14 -55.21 -2.43
C ARG A 624 -22.72 -55.34 -1.82
N PRO A 625 -22.52 -56.09 -0.71
CA PRO A 625 -21.79 -55.68 0.51
C PRO A 625 -20.63 -56.65 0.91
N TRP A 626 -20.12 -56.48 2.14
CA TRP A 626 -19.21 -57.34 2.96
C TRP A 626 -17.71 -56.94 3.00
N LEU A 627 -17.19 -56.58 4.18
CA LEU A 627 -16.51 -57.52 5.08
C LEU A 627 -16.33 -56.94 6.51
N LEU A 628 -16.56 -57.81 7.49
CA LEU A 628 -16.38 -57.65 8.93
C LEU A 628 -15.12 -58.44 9.37
N LEU A 629 -14.56 -58.05 10.52
CA LEU A 629 -13.74 -58.84 11.47
C LEU A 629 -12.28 -59.18 11.11
N SER A 630 -11.33 -58.60 11.88
CA SER A 630 -10.61 -59.38 12.91
C SER A 630 -9.96 -58.47 13.96
N LEU A 631 -9.83 -59.04 15.15
CA LEU A 631 -9.55 -58.46 16.46
C LEU A 631 -8.12 -58.79 16.93
N ARG A 632 -7.63 -57.95 17.87
CA ARG A 632 -6.71 -58.22 19.01
C ARG A 632 -5.19 -58.32 18.80
N SER A 633 -4.47 -57.41 19.48
CA SER A 633 -3.69 -57.66 20.72
C SER A 633 -2.93 -56.37 21.12
N SER A 634 -3.33 -55.64 22.19
CA SER A 634 -2.71 -55.57 23.55
C SER A 634 -1.22 -55.13 23.57
N ARG A 635 -0.71 -54.19 24.39
CA ARG A 635 -1.12 -53.64 25.70
C ARG A 635 -0.17 -52.46 26.11
N HIS A 636 -0.72 -51.52 26.90
CA HIS A 636 -0.20 -50.93 28.17
C HIS A 636 -0.11 -49.39 28.37
N ALA A 637 -0.86 -48.99 29.42
CA ALA A 637 -0.58 -48.03 30.49
C ALA A 637 -0.84 -46.51 30.30
N GLY A 638 -2.10 -46.11 30.56
CA GLY A 638 -2.51 -45.37 31.76
C GLY A 638 -1.99 -43.95 32.04
N SER A 639 -2.88 -42.96 32.01
CA SER A 639 -3.18 -42.08 33.16
C SER A 639 -4.38 -41.17 32.85
N LYS A 640 -5.32 -41.09 33.78
CA LYS A 640 -6.53 -40.26 33.76
C LYS A 640 -6.23 -38.92 34.42
N THR A 641 -6.75 -37.82 33.88
CA THR A 641 -7.42 -36.78 34.67
C THR A 641 -8.51 -36.10 33.82
N LYS A 642 -9.71 -36.01 34.41
CA LYS A 642 -10.91 -35.32 33.91
C LYS A 642 -10.99 -33.96 34.62
N THR A 643 -11.46 -32.91 33.95
CA THR A 643 -12.59 -32.02 34.35
C THR A 643 -12.78 -30.86 33.33
N PRO A 644 -13.96 -30.17 33.31
CA PRO A 644 -14.70 -29.89 32.07
C PRO A 644 -14.97 -28.39 31.80
N ALA A 645 -15.71 -28.15 30.70
CA ALA A 645 -16.14 -26.87 30.12
C ALA A 645 -17.05 -25.99 31.03
N PRO A 646 -17.12 -24.66 30.76
CA PRO A 646 -17.93 -23.71 31.53
C PRO A 646 -19.39 -23.56 31.00
N PRO A 647 -20.36 -23.20 31.86
CA PRO A 647 -21.73 -22.90 31.45
C PRO A 647 -22.03 -21.39 31.32
N ALA A 648 -23.20 -21.11 30.74
CA ALA A 648 -23.71 -19.81 30.29
C ALA A 648 -24.66 -19.10 31.27
N LYS A 649 -24.77 -17.77 31.07
CA LYS A 649 -25.88 -16.80 31.27
C LYS A 649 -26.72 -16.80 32.56
N GLN A 650 -26.86 -15.60 33.15
CA GLN A 650 -28.03 -15.12 33.89
C GLN A 650 -28.26 -13.63 33.65
N GLU A 651 -29.53 -13.22 33.57
CA GLU A 651 -30.06 -11.88 33.30
C GLU A 651 -30.58 -11.17 34.58
N GLN A 652 -30.76 -9.83 34.45
CA GLN A 652 -31.69 -8.89 35.12
C GLN A 652 -31.25 -8.13 36.39
N PRO A 653 -31.84 -6.94 36.74
CA PRO A 653 -32.80 -6.07 36.01
C PRO A 653 -32.48 -4.54 36.00
N GLU A 654 -33.31 -3.77 35.27
CA GLU A 654 -33.45 -2.29 35.25
C GLU A 654 -34.12 -1.71 36.51
N CYS A 655 -33.85 -0.43 36.82
CA CYS A 655 -34.75 0.51 37.53
C CYS A 655 -34.39 1.98 37.23
N GLU A 656 -35.41 2.83 37.32
CA GLU A 656 -35.61 4.14 36.70
C GLU A 656 -35.07 5.38 37.47
N ALA A 657 -35.12 6.52 36.76
CA ALA A 657 -35.54 7.86 37.20
C ALA A 657 -34.51 8.95 37.61
N GLU A 658 -34.64 10.06 36.89
CA GLU A 658 -34.09 11.43 37.00
C GLU A 658 -34.48 12.17 38.32
N PRO A 659 -33.86 13.32 38.72
CA PRO A 659 -34.02 14.59 37.98
C PRO A 659 -32.86 15.63 38.01
N GLN A 660 -33.15 16.67 37.24
CA GLN A 660 -32.42 17.86 36.78
C GLN A 660 -31.93 18.89 37.82
N SER A 661 -31.04 19.77 37.32
CA SER A 661 -30.88 21.24 37.56
C SER A 661 -29.66 21.71 38.40
N PRO A 662 -29.19 22.97 38.25
CA PRO A 662 -28.90 23.72 37.01
C PRO A 662 -27.55 24.50 37.04
N GLU A 663 -27.33 25.24 35.95
CA GLU A 663 -26.28 26.20 35.60
C GLU A 663 -25.75 27.15 36.69
N ALA A 664 -24.47 27.53 36.57
CA ALA A 664 -23.96 28.83 37.02
C ALA A 664 -22.82 29.33 36.09
N THR A 665 -23.12 30.38 35.34
CA THR A 665 -22.20 31.26 34.59
C THR A 665 -21.60 32.37 35.49
N PRO A 666 -20.59 33.14 35.03
CA PRO A 666 -19.43 33.54 35.83
C PRO A 666 -19.56 34.91 36.49
N ALA A 667 -18.78 35.11 37.56
CA ALA A 667 -18.57 36.42 38.17
C ALA A 667 -17.19 36.98 37.79
N SER A 668 -17.24 38.19 37.22
CA SER A 668 -16.19 39.17 37.02
C SER A 668 -15.81 39.89 38.32
N GLU A 669 -14.57 40.41 38.36
CA GLU A 669 -13.99 41.57 39.11
C GLU A 669 -12.58 41.21 39.62
N SER A 670 -11.50 41.62 38.97
CA SER A 670 -10.85 42.95 38.93
C SER A 670 -10.01 43.30 40.18
N ILE A 671 -8.70 43.49 39.91
CA ILE A 671 -7.75 44.43 40.53
C ILE A 671 -7.19 44.06 41.93
N GLY A 672 -5.85 43.99 41.99
CA GLY A 672 -5.10 43.94 43.25
C GLY A 672 -3.61 43.69 43.05
N SER A 673 -2.88 44.75 42.70
CA SER A 673 -1.42 44.84 42.77
C SER A 673 -0.88 44.62 44.20
N GLU A 674 0.23 43.90 44.36
CA GLU A 674 1.50 44.38 44.95
C GLU A 674 2.41 43.27 45.51
N GLN A 675 3.67 43.34 45.03
CA GLN A 675 4.93 43.23 45.78
C GLN A 675 5.37 41.91 46.46
N ASN A 676 6.51 41.42 45.94
CA ASN A 676 7.73 41.00 46.63
C ASN A 676 7.63 40.07 47.86
N ARG A 677 8.25 38.88 47.73
CA ARG A 677 9.41 38.51 48.57
C ARG A 677 10.18 37.32 48.02
N ASN A 678 11.47 37.56 47.81
CA ASN A 678 12.54 36.59 47.69
C ASN A 678 12.52 35.55 48.82
N TYR A 679 12.81 34.28 48.51
CA TYR A 679 13.57 33.42 49.41
C TYR A 679 14.48 32.47 48.63
N VAL A 680 15.78 32.73 48.78
CA VAL A 680 16.90 31.84 48.45
C VAL A 680 17.31 31.13 49.75
N ASN A 681 17.49 29.81 49.70
CA ASN A 681 18.44 29.00 50.48
C ASN A 681 18.21 27.53 50.05
N SER A 682 19.07 26.86 49.29
CA SER A 682 20.46 26.42 49.55
C SER A 682 20.60 25.35 50.65
N ARG A 683 21.13 24.18 50.22
CA ARG A 683 21.92 23.17 50.97
C ARG A 683 21.15 22.36 52.03
N SER A 684 21.37 21.06 52.25
CA SER A 684 22.41 20.12 51.82
C SER A 684 22.07 18.70 52.29
N THR A 685 22.51 17.70 51.51
CA THR A 685 23.16 16.43 51.91
C THR A 685 22.42 15.36 52.76
N HIS A 686 22.38 14.18 52.13
CA HIS A 686 22.91 12.88 52.58
C HIS A 686 21.98 11.79 53.16
N ARG A 687 22.02 10.67 52.40
CA ARG A 687 22.15 9.25 52.80
C ARG A 687 20.99 8.56 53.53
N GLY A 688 20.41 7.59 52.81
CA GLY A 688 20.45 6.18 53.22
C GLY A 688 19.26 5.65 54.05
N PRO A 689 19.07 4.32 54.09
CA PRO A 689 17.81 3.71 53.64
C PRO A 689 17.03 2.97 54.74
N GLN A 690 15.75 2.71 54.46
CA GLN A 690 15.02 1.48 54.80
C GLN A 690 14.09 1.10 53.65
#